data_AF-A0A2T6LC12-F1
#
_entry.id   AF-A0A2T6LC12-F1
#
_cell.length_a   1.000
_cell.length_b   1.000
_cell.length_c   1.000
_cell.angle_alpha   90.00
_cell.angle_beta   90.00
_cell.angle_gamma   90.00
#
_symmetry.space_group_name_H-M   'P 1'
#
loop_
_entity.id
_entity.type
_entity.pdbx_description
1 polymer ?
#
loop_
_entity_poly.entity_id
_entity_poly.type
_entity_poly.pdbx_seq_one_letter_code
_entity_poly.pdbx_strand_id
1 'polypeptide(L)'
;MLRRSLVTVAATAVVVSATGLPAVAVNNYPDEPAEAAASVLDSTLFKKALLAAAYSDAGSESNPGANEGNLNVELLGSELVQLGDVEVPLDEILDYGQLGALASKSEASSAVDAHAVSGLLGADGGVTLDGETEDFGKASVDVLSAARLLGVDGLTDQIVDQLLLEVGAGAAEVTAEDGVLLDQDGVSGPGQYRVGDADLFLHSPVIENAASSIYDIGGTIDTTVENLVNENLDSSALTGLFDAVPGVPTPTITVDSNMQENLFQSVVGEPITSANQLITIDLSTGQLEIHLDKLVDNPDETEGGLNELPPNYELIDDTTYPLIAETVHELMQEVTRILIGAIEDSLNSVTINLAFYEEGPLGTLDVSWALPLADAVNGDFPEAVNNSTGTMAPIATVLVNTINTTGGALAPILGPVYDLLISDEGDNIFELLINDLKTDSITAPVREMLSPVFDVLAQVLSITINRQVTETSDAVTQTSTAAASAAVVTSFDLSALSIALLPENEVARINLGNAAVRFQSEDDGSGEIDPTLTVNPGSVAPGQSTIATGEGYTPDSTATVQLEDPEGNPVGDPIAVDTDAEGGFTVPVPVPADAELGDYTVVGTDDTTGEAAEAPLAVVSGSDICAMDPTLTVEPNAAYPGDTVSVVGQGFPAGVPVVVQLRDAEGNPVGEPVTVTPDEACGFITDLTVPEDAEPGDHVVGAEPEDGSEGAEAPLEILDPGTNPPGDCSDPAITAEPKVVAAGDEVTITGTGFPAGVDVTVQLQDTEGNKIGEPVHVTVDEDCGFTTPITVPEGTPPGVIIVDAQPDDGSEGAQTPIVVSEQLGGGDGRDLTARFEKPTAEQGDEQTFYASGFEEGEVVVGLINSEAFALQPQAADSDGNVQWTFTVDERLDVGTHEGIAVSTVEGDSATATFDVVTETAAGAGDGDGGGLASTGANVTALIAATVLLLGAGAVMIKRRREISQAFATAMGRMTDDKPAV
;
A
#
# COMPACT_ATOMS: atom_id res chain seq x y z
N MET A 1 -33.89 30.88 25.14
CA MET A 1 -35.33 30.63 24.86
C MET A 1 -35.58 30.79 23.37
N LEU A 2 -35.57 29.69 22.62
CA LEU A 2 -36.46 29.43 21.48
C LEU A 2 -36.16 28.00 21.01
N ARG A 3 -36.96 27.06 21.55
CA ARG A 3 -37.03 25.68 21.11
C ARG A 3 -37.56 25.66 19.67
N ARG A 4 -36.84 25.02 18.75
CA ARG A 4 -37.43 24.51 17.50
C ARG A 4 -37.43 22.98 17.55
N SER A 5 -38.48 22.45 16.97
CA SER A 5 -39.14 21.19 17.24
C SER A 5 -38.34 19.99 16.74
N LEU A 6 -38.10 19.00 17.62
CA LEU A 6 -37.72 17.65 17.22
C LEU A 6 -38.80 17.07 16.30
N VAL A 7 -38.42 16.67 15.10
CA VAL A 7 -39.17 15.70 14.30
C VAL A 7 -38.74 14.33 14.77
N THR A 8 -39.70 13.55 15.27
CA THR A 8 -39.50 12.18 15.74
C THR A 8 -39.44 11.27 14.51
N VAL A 9 -38.23 10.96 14.04
CA VAL A 9 -38.02 9.83 13.11
C VAL A 9 -37.94 8.56 13.96
N ALA A 10 -38.67 7.54 13.53
CA ALA A 10 -38.83 6.30 14.27
C ALA A 10 -37.50 5.55 14.34
N ALA A 11 -36.98 5.34 15.54
CA ALA A 11 -35.87 4.45 15.80
C ALA A 11 -36.31 2.99 15.52
N THR A 12 -35.92 2.46 14.36
CA THR A 12 -35.90 1.02 14.12
C THR A 12 -34.72 0.45 14.89
N ALA A 13 -35.00 -0.34 15.93
CA ALA A 13 -34.00 -1.07 16.68
C ALA A 13 -33.40 -2.17 15.80
N VAL A 14 -32.22 -1.92 15.24
CA VAL A 14 -31.35 -2.95 14.67
C VAL A 14 -30.59 -3.58 15.83
N VAL A 15 -30.76 -4.89 16.01
CA VAL A 15 -29.96 -5.69 16.94
C VAL A 15 -28.70 -6.08 16.19
N VAL A 16 -27.58 -5.39 16.47
CA VAL A 16 -26.25 -5.81 16.02
C VAL A 16 -25.78 -6.89 16.99
N SER A 17 -25.70 -8.14 16.51
CA SER A 17 -24.87 -9.17 17.13
C SER A 17 -23.42 -8.90 16.77
N ALA A 18 -22.53 -8.88 17.77
CA ALA A 18 -21.08 -8.65 17.64
C ALA A 18 -20.38 -9.79 16.86
N THR A 19 -20.63 -9.88 15.57
CA THR A 19 -19.72 -10.41 14.56
C THR A 19 -19.09 -9.18 13.91
N GLY A 20 -17.76 -9.08 13.91
CA GLY A 20 -17.03 -7.91 13.39
C GLY A 20 -17.60 -7.47 12.04
N LEU A 21 -17.93 -6.19 11.93
CA LEU A 21 -18.37 -5.61 10.67
C LEU A 21 -17.19 -5.64 9.70
N PRO A 22 -17.42 -5.87 8.39
CA PRO A 22 -16.36 -5.79 7.40
C PRO A 22 -15.75 -4.38 7.39
N ALA A 23 -14.45 -4.30 7.11
CA ALA A 23 -13.82 -3.01 6.86
C ALA A 23 -14.43 -2.37 5.61
N VAL A 24 -14.20 -1.07 5.39
CA VAL A 24 -14.49 -0.47 4.08
C VAL A 24 -13.50 -1.01 3.07
N ALA A 25 -13.87 -2.15 2.52
CA ALA A 25 -13.26 -2.81 1.39
C ALA A 25 -14.41 -3.43 0.59
N VAL A 26 -14.26 -3.38 -0.73
CA VAL A 26 -15.19 -3.99 -1.67
C VAL A 26 -14.84 -5.47 -1.83
N ASN A 27 -15.58 -6.32 -1.13
CA ASN A 27 -15.59 -7.78 -1.29
C ASN A 27 -16.76 -8.40 -0.51
N ASN A 28 -17.83 -7.63 -0.27
CA ASN A 28 -19.00 -8.08 0.47
C ASN A 28 -19.95 -8.87 -0.45
N TYR A 29 -19.85 -8.64 -1.76
CA TYR A 29 -20.56 -9.35 -2.82
C TYR A 29 -19.54 -9.87 -3.86
N PRO A 30 -18.67 -10.84 -3.51
CA PRO A 30 -17.60 -11.34 -4.38
C PRO A 30 -18.10 -11.87 -5.73
N ASP A 31 -19.30 -12.47 -5.73
CA ASP A 31 -19.89 -13.09 -6.91
C ASP A 31 -20.63 -12.11 -7.83
N GLU A 32 -20.72 -10.81 -7.45
CA GLU A 32 -21.46 -9.80 -8.21
C GLU A 32 -20.52 -8.95 -9.08
N PRO A 33 -20.97 -8.46 -10.25
CA PRO A 33 -20.11 -7.75 -11.18
C PRO A 33 -19.73 -6.34 -10.71
N ALA A 34 -20.54 -5.72 -9.83
CA ALA A 34 -20.17 -4.45 -9.21
C ALA A 34 -20.67 -4.36 -7.77
N GLU A 35 -19.92 -3.61 -6.96
CA GLU A 35 -20.15 -3.37 -5.56
C GLU A 35 -19.68 -1.96 -5.16
N ALA A 36 -20.36 -1.36 -4.20
CA ALA A 36 -19.96 -0.13 -3.53
C ALA A 36 -20.03 -0.29 -2.01
N ALA A 37 -19.06 0.26 -1.28
CA ALA A 37 -19.05 0.30 0.18
C ALA A 37 -18.55 1.66 0.69
N ALA A 38 -19.11 2.16 1.79
CA ALA A 38 -18.71 3.43 2.40
C ALA A 38 -18.82 3.38 3.92
N SER A 39 -17.94 4.12 4.61
CA SER A 39 -18.07 4.35 6.05
C SER A 39 -17.48 5.69 6.46
N VAL A 40 -17.95 6.21 7.59
CA VAL A 40 -17.37 7.43 8.18
C VAL A 40 -16.08 7.11 8.93
N LEU A 41 -16.05 5.96 9.62
CA LEU A 41 -14.88 5.48 10.33
C LEU A 41 -14.72 4.00 10.07
N ASP A 42 -13.48 3.60 9.83
CA ASP A 42 -13.04 2.23 9.71
C ASP A 42 -11.80 2.06 10.58
N SER A 43 -11.67 0.92 11.24
CA SER A 43 -10.42 0.56 11.90
C SER A 43 -10.06 -0.88 11.63
N THR A 44 -8.76 -1.09 11.48
CA THR A 44 -8.15 -2.40 11.33
C THR A 44 -7.10 -2.59 12.42
N LEU A 45 -6.96 -3.84 12.85
CA LEU A 45 -5.95 -4.26 13.79
C LEU A 45 -5.26 -5.51 13.22
N PHE A 46 -3.93 -5.49 13.12
CA PHE A 46 -3.14 -6.53 12.45
C PHE A 46 -3.70 -6.87 11.06
N LYS A 47 -4.04 -5.82 10.29
CA LYS A 47 -4.66 -5.91 8.96
C LYS A 47 -6.01 -6.63 8.89
N LYS A 48 -6.65 -6.89 10.03
CA LYS A 48 -8.02 -7.41 10.11
C LYS A 48 -8.99 -6.28 10.43
N ALA A 49 -10.12 -6.26 9.72
CA ALA A 49 -11.24 -5.39 10.03
C ALA A 49 -11.67 -5.57 11.48
N LEU A 50 -11.72 -4.47 12.23
CA LEU A 50 -12.13 -4.47 13.63
C LEU A 50 -13.49 -3.81 13.80
N LEU A 51 -13.67 -2.61 13.23
CA LEU A 51 -14.86 -1.80 13.40
C LEU A 51 -15.09 -0.91 12.18
N ALA A 52 -16.32 -0.89 11.68
CA ALA A 52 -16.79 0.11 10.73
C ALA A 52 -18.01 0.84 11.32
N ALA A 53 -17.98 2.16 11.29
CA ALA A 53 -19.02 3.02 11.84
C ALA A 53 -19.69 3.85 10.74
N ALA A 54 -21.02 4.00 10.86
CA ALA A 54 -21.84 4.52 9.77
C ALA A 54 -21.51 3.81 8.45
N TYR A 55 -21.56 2.49 8.45
CA TYR A 55 -21.22 1.67 7.28
C TYR A 55 -22.44 1.48 6.37
N SER A 56 -22.23 1.51 5.05
CA SER A 56 -23.19 1.14 4.02
C SER A 56 -22.50 0.32 2.92
N ASP A 57 -23.24 -0.60 2.31
CA ASP A 57 -22.80 -1.44 1.21
C ASP A 57 -23.92 -1.63 0.16
N ALA A 58 -23.55 -1.90 -1.08
CA ALA A 58 -24.47 -2.21 -2.18
C ALA A 58 -23.81 -3.13 -3.21
N GLY A 59 -24.51 -4.17 -3.67
CA GLY A 59 -24.10 -5.06 -4.75
C GLY A 59 -25.06 -4.96 -5.94
N SER A 60 -24.58 -5.01 -7.17
CA SER A 60 -25.36 -4.67 -8.37
C SER A 60 -26.56 -5.58 -8.66
N GLU A 61 -26.60 -6.79 -8.11
CA GLU A 61 -27.69 -7.73 -8.31
C GLU A 61 -28.56 -7.91 -7.05
N SER A 62 -27.94 -8.30 -5.94
CA SER A 62 -28.70 -8.69 -4.75
C SER A 62 -29.16 -7.49 -3.92
N ASN A 63 -28.41 -6.38 -3.96
CA ASN A 63 -28.65 -5.20 -3.15
C ASN A 63 -28.15 -3.90 -3.81
N PRO A 64 -28.76 -3.44 -4.92
CA PRO A 64 -28.23 -2.33 -5.73
C PRO A 64 -28.25 -0.96 -5.04
N GLY A 65 -28.81 -0.85 -3.85
CA GLY A 65 -28.97 0.41 -3.13
C GLY A 65 -30.01 1.35 -3.78
N ALA A 66 -30.02 2.64 -3.45
CA ALA A 66 -29.19 3.32 -2.46
C ALA A 66 -29.41 2.82 -1.01
N ASN A 67 -28.33 2.44 -0.33
CA ASN A 67 -28.29 2.09 1.09
C ASN A 67 -27.57 3.18 1.88
N GLU A 68 -27.99 3.43 3.13
CA GLU A 68 -27.45 4.49 3.98
C GLU A 68 -27.02 3.96 5.36
N GLY A 69 -25.86 4.42 5.83
CA GLY A 69 -25.34 4.18 7.17
C GLY A 69 -25.27 5.48 7.96
N ASN A 70 -25.82 5.52 9.18
CA ASN A 70 -25.77 6.72 10.04
C ASN A 70 -24.82 6.50 11.22
N LEU A 71 -24.04 7.53 11.59
CA LEU A 71 -23.14 7.42 12.73
C LEU A 71 -23.88 7.51 14.06
N ASN A 72 -23.61 6.56 14.96
CA ASN A 72 -24.08 6.62 16.33
C ASN A 72 -22.90 6.58 17.32
N VAL A 73 -22.48 7.76 17.75
CA VAL A 73 -21.29 7.96 18.62
C VAL A 73 -21.46 7.31 20.00
N GLU A 74 -22.69 7.16 20.51
CA GLU A 74 -22.95 6.48 21.80
C GLU A 74 -22.67 4.97 21.74
N LEU A 75 -22.69 4.36 20.56
CA LEU A 75 -22.40 2.93 20.39
C LEU A 75 -20.87 2.65 20.36
N LEU A 76 -20.12 3.54 19.70
CA LEU A 76 -18.67 3.39 19.47
C LEU A 76 -17.84 3.49 20.74
N GLY A 77 -18.20 4.38 21.67
CA GLY A 77 -17.46 4.54 22.94
C GLY A 77 -17.55 3.34 23.89
N SER A 78 -18.35 2.32 23.58
CA SER A 78 -18.45 1.09 24.39
C SER A 78 -17.74 -0.12 23.79
N GLU A 79 -17.13 0.04 22.62
CA GLU A 79 -16.40 -1.01 21.91
C GLU A 79 -15.04 -1.26 22.60
N LEU A 80 -14.74 -2.53 22.89
CA LEU A 80 -13.44 -2.93 23.44
C LEU A 80 -12.53 -3.34 22.28
N VAL A 81 -11.33 -2.75 22.22
CA VAL A 81 -10.29 -3.11 21.25
C VAL A 81 -9.20 -3.91 21.96
N GLN A 82 -8.83 -5.04 21.39
CA GLN A 82 -7.83 -5.92 21.98
C GLN A 82 -6.44 -5.62 21.41
N LEU A 83 -5.58 -4.97 22.19
CA LEU A 83 -4.20 -4.64 21.82
C LEU A 83 -3.25 -5.64 22.48
N GLY A 84 -2.99 -6.75 21.80
CA GLY A 84 -2.26 -7.89 22.37
C GLY A 84 -3.03 -8.55 23.52
N ASP A 85 -2.42 -8.65 24.70
CA ASP A 85 -3.04 -9.23 25.91
C ASP A 85 -3.95 -8.23 26.67
N VAL A 86 -4.11 -7.00 26.18
CA VAL A 86 -4.82 -5.91 26.88
C VAL A 86 -6.08 -5.51 26.11
N GLU A 87 -7.25 -5.63 26.73
CA GLU A 87 -8.48 -5.02 26.24
C GLU A 87 -8.53 -3.55 26.68
N VAL A 88 -8.57 -2.63 25.72
CA VAL A 88 -8.70 -1.19 25.97
C VAL A 88 -10.00 -0.70 25.33
N PRO A 89 -10.90 -0.07 26.09
CA PRO A 89 -12.04 0.65 25.53
C PRO A 89 -11.58 1.70 24.52
N LEU A 90 -12.26 1.79 23.38
CA LEU A 90 -11.83 2.69 22.31
C LEU A 90 -11.92 4.18 22.71
N ASP A 91 -12.80 4.51 23.66
CA ASP A 91 -12.94 5.85 24.25
C ASP A 91 -11.77 6.25 25.18
N GLU A 92 -10.90 5.31 25.57
CA GLU A 92 -9.67 5.62 26.30
C GLU A 92 -8.54 6.11 25.38
N ILE A 93 -8.65 5.87 24.06
CA ILE A 93 -7.62 6.22 23.06
C ILE A 93 -8.14 7.29 22.08
N LEU A 94 -9.43 7.26 21.76
CA LEU A 94 -10.10 8.14 20.78
C LEU A 94 -11.34 8.83 21.37
N ASP A 95 -11.38 10.17 21.31
CA ASP A 95 -12.62 10.93 21.53
C ASP A 95 -13.24 11.30 20.17
N TYR A 96 -14.53 10.99 20.02
CA TYR A 96 -15.32 11.15 18.79
C TYR A 96 -16.14 12.45 18.73
N GLY A 97 -16.05 13.34 19.73
CA GLY A 97 -16.55 14.72 19.62
C GLY A 97 -17.98 14.89 19.08
N GLN A 98 -18.15 15.76 18.08
CA GLN A 98 -19.45 16.12 17.46
C GLN A 98 -19.79 15.34 16.18
N LEU A 99 -19.15 14.20 15.91
CA LEU A 99 -19.27 13.43 14.65
C LEU A 99 -20.70 12.92 14.30
N GLY A 100 -21.68 13.07 15.19
CA GLY A 100 -23.02 12.48 15.06
C GLY A 100 -23.91 12.99 13.92
N ALA A 101 -23.42 13.88 13.05
CA ALA A 101 -24.10 14.33 11.82
C ALA A 101 -23.58 13.64 10.55
N LEU A 102 -22.57 12.78 10.67
CA LEU A 102 -21.96 12.08 9.54
C LEU A 102 -22.74 10.80 9.20
N ALA A 103 -22.76 10.50 7.90
CA ALA A 103 -23.43 9.35 7.33
C ALA A 103 -22.65 8.85 6.10
N SER A 104 -23.03 7.66 5.62
CA SER A 104 -22.55 7.06 4.39
C SER A 104 -23.71 6.63 3.50
N LYS A 105 -23.44 6.52 2.21
CA LYS A 105 -24.36 6.02 1.20
C LYS A 105 -23.58 5.16 0.19
N SER A 106 -24.17 4.04 -0.22
CA SER A 106 -23.64 3.14 -1.25
C SER A 106 -24.73 2.72 -2.23
N GLU A 107 -24.39 2.65 -3.52
CA GLU A 107 -25.29 2.32 -4.62
C GLU A 107 -24.49 1.62 -5.74
N ALA A 108 -25.00 0.51 -6.27
CA ALA A 108 -24.42 -0.23 -7.39
C ALA A 108 -25.54 -0.49 -8.40
N SER A 109 -25.67 0.37 -9.40
CA SER A 109 -26.88 0.43 -10.23
C SER A 109 -26.82 -0.45 -11.48
N SER A 110 -25.61 -0.87 -11.87
CA SER A 110 -25.34 -1.78 -12.99
C SER A 110 -24.03 -2.54 -12.76
N ALA A 111 -23.63 -3.40 -13.69
CA ALA A 111 -22.35 -4.12 -13.66
C ALA A 111 -21.11 -3.21 -13.78
N VAL A 112 -21.31 -1.96 -14.24
CA VAL A 112 -20.25 -0.99 -14.54
C VAL A 112 -20.43 0.34 -13.79
N ASP A 113 -21.56 0.51 -13.07
CA ASP A 113 -21.92 1.73 -12.36
C ASP A 113 -22.00 1.49 -10.84
N ALA A 114 -21.13 2.17 -10.09
CA ALA A 114 -21.05 2.09 -8.64
C ALA A 114 -20.77 3.45 -8.02
N HIS A 115 -21.42 3.76 -6.89
CA HIS A 115 -21.32 5.03 -6.18
C HIS A 115 -21.21 4.78 -4.68
N ALA A 116 -20.16 5.31 -4.07
CA ALA A 116 -19.91 5.26 -2.63
C ALA A 116 -19.58 6.65 -2.11
N VAL A 117 -20.23 7.09 -1.03
CA VAL A 117 -19.94 8.38 -0.41
C VAL A 117 -20.08 8.31 1.10
N SER A 118 -19.16 8.95 1.83
CA SER A 118 -19.24 9.24 3.26
C SER A 118 -19.04 10.73 3.49
N GLY A 119 -19.82 11.32 4.40
CA GLY A 119 -19.79 12.77 4.63
C GLY A 119 -20.94 13.28 5.49
N LEU A 120 -21.27 14.56 5.32
CA LEU A 120 -22.32 15.24 6.09
C LEU A 120 -23.70 14.84 5.62
N LEU A 121 -24.60 14.57 6.57
CA LEU A 121 -26.01 14.35 6.27
C LEU A 121 -26.72 15.68 6.00
N GLY A 122 -27.07 15.91 4.75
CA GLY A 122 -27.81 17.08 4.27
C GLY A 122 -29.25 17.17 4.79
N ALA A 123 -29.82 18.37 4.74
CA ALA A 123 -31.19 18.62 5.18
C ALA A 123 -32.28 17.94 4.30
N ASP A 124 -31.90 17.54 3.10
CA ASP A 124 -32.68 16.74 2.15
C ASP A 124 -32.51 15.22 2.36
N GLY A 125 -31.61 14.80 3.26
CA GLY A 125 -31.32 13.41 3.56
C GLY A 125 -30.20 12.80 2.69
N GLY A 126 -29.57 13.56 1.80
CA GLY A 126 -28.40 13.10 1.05
C GLY A 126 -27.11 13.19 1.86
N VAL A 127 -26.10 12.39 1.52
CA VAL A 127 -24.74 12.51 2.08
C VAL A 127 -23.92 13.39 1.14
N THR A 128 -23.17 14.36 1.67
CA THR A 128 -22.43 15.35 0.89
C THR A 128 -21.08 15.71 1.51
N LEU A 129 -20.14 16.15 0.67
CA LEU A 129 -18.87 16.76 1.05
C LEU A 129 -18.97 18.30 1.16
N ASP A 130 -20.15 18.86 0.88
CA ASP A 130 -20.42 20.30 0.96
C ASP A 130 -20.72 20.71 2.40
N GLY A 131 -19.78 21.45 3.01
CA GLY A 131 -19.92 22.00 4.36
C GLY A 131 -18.78 22.94 4.71
N GLU A 132 -18.84 23.61 5.86
CA GLU A 132 -17.65 24.25 6.43
C GLU A 132 -16.78 23.18 7.11
N THR A 133 -15.47 23.39 7.21
CA THR A 133 -14.53 22.41 7.80
C THR A 133 -14.92 22.02 9.22
N GLU A 134 -15.46 22.97 10.01
CA GLU A 134 -15.94 22.75 11.37
C GLU A 134 -17.17 21.81 11.44
N ASP A 135 -17.94 21.68 10.36
CA ASP A 135 -19.18 20.88 10.34
C ASP A 135 -18.90 19.37 10.36
N PHE A 136 -17.75 18.94 9.84
CA PHE A 136 -17.35 17.52 9.81
C PHE A 136 -17.02 16.98 11.20
N GLY A 137 -16.78 17.85 12.19
CA GLY A 137 -16.36 17.46 13.54
C GLY A 137 -14.91 16.99 13.58
N LYS A 138 -14.38 16.86 14.80
CA LYS A 138 -13.01 16.43 15.04
C LYS A 138 -12.96 15.19 15.94
N ALA A 139 -11.99 14.33 15.71
CA ALA A 139 -11.60 13.22 16.55
C ALA A 139 -10.22 13.51 17.17
N SER A 140 -9.98 13.04 18.38
CA SER A 140 -8.68 13.24 19.04
C SER A 140 -8.06 11.90 19.45
N VAL A 141 -6.74 11.77 19.27
CA VAL A 141 -5.92 10.58 19.54
C VAL A 141 -4.88 10.95 20.60
N ASP A 142 -4.86 10.24 21.74
CA ASP A 142 -3.78 10.36 22.73
C ASP A 142 -2.55 9.54 22.30
N VAL A 143 -1.64 10.21 21.57
CA VAL A 143 -0.41 9.61 21.04
C VAL A 143 0.53 9.18 22.16
N LEU A 144 0.55 9.91 23.28
CA LEU A 144 1.44 9.58 24.40
C LEU A 144 0.99 8.28 25.08
N SER A 145 -0.32 8.10 25.25
CA SER A 145 -0.89 6.86 25.76
C SER A 145 -0.67 5.70 24.79
N ALA A 146 -0.83 5.93 23.48
CA ALA A 146 -0.52 4.92 22.46
C ALA A 146 0.96 4.49 22.49
N ALA A 147 1.90 5.44 22.54
CA ALA A 147 3.34 5.14 22.59
C ALA A 147 3.71 4.33 23.84
N ARG A 148 3.15 4.68 25.01
CA ARG A 148 3.38 3.94 26.27
C ARG A 148 2.82 2.52 26.22
N LEU A 149 1.64 2.35 25.62
CA LEU A 149 1.01 1.04 25.48
C LEU A 149 1.84 0.11 24.58
N LEU A 150 2.43 0.69 23.53
CA LEU A 150 3.26 -0.01 22.55
C LEU A 150 4.73 -0.19 22.99
N GLY A 151 5.09 0.32 24.17
CA GLY A 151 6.45 0.18 24.72
C GLY A 151 7.52 0.99 23.99
N VAL A 152 7.13 2.06 23.27
CA VAL A 152 8.07 2.96 22.61
C VAL A 152 8.64 3.93 23.65
N ASP A 153 9.91 3.69 24.00
CA ASP A 153 10.67 4.52 24.94
C ASP A 153 11.26 5.74 24.21
N GLY A 154 11.15 6.94 24.79
CA GLY A 154 11.77 8.14 24.23
C GLY A 154 11.21 9.44 24.79
N LEU A 155 9.94 9.42 25.20
CA LEU A 155 9.27 10.51 25.89
C LEU A 155 9.18 10.25 27.38
N THR A 156 9.48 11.27 28.17
CA THR A 156 9.31 11.25 29.63
C THR A 156 8.35 12.36 30.03
N ASP A 157 7.59 12.15 31.11
CA ASP A 157 6.68 13.15 31.68
C ASP A 157 7.38 14.46 32.09
N GLN A 158 8.72 14.50 32.06
CA GLN A 158 9.53 15.69 32.31
C GLN A 158 9.75 16.54 31.05
N ILE A 159 9.60 15.93 29.87
CA ILE A 159 9.75 16.56 28.55
C ILE A 159 8.36 16.86 27.99
N VAL A 160 7.47 15.86 27.99
CA VAL A 160 6.09 15.93 27.51
C VAL A 160 5.22 15.06 28.40
N ASP A 161 4.18 15.65 28.99
CA ASP A 161 3.18 14.94 29.80
C ASP A 161 1.82 14.80 29.09
N GLN A 162 1.60 15.52 27.97
CA GLN A 162 0.45 15.35 27.09
C GLN A 162 0.85 15.52 25.62
N LEU A 163 0.42 14.58 24.76
CA LEU A 163 0.57 14.66 23.30
C LEU A 163 -0.73 14.17 22.65
N LEU A 164 -1.51 15.09 22.12
CA LEU A 164 -2.84 14.84 21.56
C LEU A 164 -2.85 15.26 20.09
N LEU A 165 -3.17 14.33 19.21
CA LEU A 165 -3.44 14.62 17.80
C LEU A 165 -4.94 14.83 17.62
N GLU A 166 -5.35 16.00 17.18
CA GLU A 166 -6.73 16.31 16.83
C GLU A 166 -6.86 16.38 15.30
N VAL A 167 -7.78 15.60 14.74
CA VAL A 167 -8.00 15.52 13.30
C VAL A 167 -9.47 15.64 12.97
N GLY A 168 -9.79 16.44 11.95
CA GLY A 168 -11.13 16.54 11.42
C GLY A 168 -11.57 15.24 10.76
N ALA A 169 -12.85 14.89 10.92
CA ALA A 169 -13.40 13.74 10.22
C ALA A 169 -13.31 13.95 8.70
N GLY A 170 -12.79 12.95 8.03
CA GLY A 170 -12.75 12.91 6.58
C GLY A 170 -14.13 12.64 5.98
N ALA A 171 -14.31 13.04 4.72
CA ALA A 171 -15.39 12.64 3.84
C ALA A 171 -14.77 12.22 2.50
N ALA A 172 -15.32 11.19 1.88
CA ALA A 172 -14.82 10.68 0.61
C ALA A 172 -15.98 10.29 -0.29
N GLU A 173 -15.80 10.48 -1.59
CA GLU A 173 -16.73 10.07 -2.62
C GLU A 173 -15.99 9.42 -3.78
N VAL A 174 -16.51 8.28 -4.20
CA VAL A 174 -16.02 7.52 -5.35
C VAL A 174 -17.20 7.20 -6.24
N THR A 175 -17.05 7.47 -7.53
CA THR A 175 -18.05 7.14 -8.55
C THR A 175 -17.38 6.43 -9.71
N ALA A 176 -17.90 5.27 -10.07
CA ALA A 176 -17.69 4.61 -11.34
C ALA A 176 -18.95 4.81 -12.19
N GLU A 177 -18.80 5.40 -13.38
CA GLU A 177 -19.86 5.51 -14.39
C GLU A 177 -19.34 4.90 -15.70
N ASP A 178 -20.16 4.07 -16.34
CA ASP A 178 -19.83 3.40 -17.60
C ASP A 178 -18.45 2.67 -17.53
N GLY A 179 -18.12 2.06 -16.39
CA GLY A 179 -16.89 1.29 -16.20
C GLY A 179 -15.63 2.15 -16.08
N VAL A 180 -15.77 3.44 -15.78
CA VAL A 180 -14.65 4.37 -15.58
C VAL A 180 -14.79 5.07 -14.23
N LEU A 181 -13.70 5.06 -13.45
CA LEU A 181 -13.61 5.88 -12.24
C LEU A 181 -13.55 7.35 -12.60
N LEU A 182 -14.49 8.13 -12.06
CA LEU A 182 -14.53 9.57 -12.27
C LEU A 182 -13.54 10.28 -11.34
N ASP A 183 -12.72 11.15 -11.92
CA ASP A 183 -11.97 12.18 -11.20
C ASP A 183 -12.83 13.43 -11.14
N GLN A 184 -13.40 13.71 -9.96
CA GLN A 184 -14.42 14.75 -9.79
C GLN A 184 -13.81 16.14 -9.61
N ASP A 185 -12.59 16.24 -9.07
CA ASP A 185 -11.90 17.50 -8.77
C ASP A 185 -10.76 17.84 -9.75
N GLY A 186 -10.23 16.85 -10.48
CA GLY A 186 -9.16 16.99 -11.46
C GLY A 186 -7.75 17.19 -10.86
N VAL A 187 -7.61 17.06 -9.54
CA VAL A 187 -6.39 17.40 -8.78
C VAL A 187 -5.94 16.23 -7.90
N SER A 188 -6.87 15.54 -7.23
CA SER A 188 -6.55 14.49 -6.27
C SER A 188 -6.45 13.08 -6.85
N GLY A 189 -6.76 12.89 -8.12
CA GLY A 189 -6.87 11.59 -8.77
C GLY A 189 -8.34 11.09 -8.78
N PRO A 190 -8.59 9.79 -9.01
CA PRO A 190 -9.94 9.27 -9.03
C PRO A 190 -10.68 9.48 -7.70
N GLY A 191 -11.97 9.83 -7.77
CA GLY A 191 -12.78 10.21 -6.60
C GLY A 191 -12.61 11.68 -6.19
N GLN A 192 -13.12 12.02 -5.01
CA GLN A 192 -12.84 13.28 -4.31
C GLN A 192 -12.89 13.05 -2.81
N TYR A 193 -12.19 13.87 -2.05
CA TYR A 193 -12.19 13.78 -0.60
C TYR A 193 -12.20 15.16 0.05
N ARG A 194 -12.50 15.16 1.33
CA ARG A 194 -12.40 16.33 2.19
C ARG A 194 -11.90 15.93 3.56
N VAL A 195 -10.87 16.60 4.05
CA VAL A 195 -10.33 16.49 5.40
C VAL A 195 -10.63 17.79 6.14
N GLY A 196 -10.97 17.64 7.42
CA GLY A 196 -11.08 18.78 8.32
C GLY A 196 -9.71 19.35 8.73
N ASP A 197 -9.67 20.16 9.79
CA ASP A 197 -8.40 20.66 10.33
C ASP A 197 -7.60 19.55 11.02
N ALA A 198 -6.28 19.66 11.04
CA ALA A 198 -5.39 18.73 11.74
C ALA A 198 -4.41 19.50 12.64
N ASP A 199 -4.49 19.29 13.94
CA ASP A 199 -3.73 20.01 14.96
C ASP A 199 -3.03 19.01 15.89
N LEU A 200 -1.76 19.23 16.19
CA LEU A 200 -1.02 18.47 17.19
C LEU A 200 -0.81 19.34 18.43
N PHE A 201 -1.45 18.94 19.54
CA PHE A 201 -1.35 19.60 20.82
C PHE A 201 -0.34 18.90 21.72
N LEU A 202 0.56 19.70 22.27
CA LEU A 202 1.62 19.29 23.16
C LEU A 202 1.56 20.14 24.43
N HIS A 203 1.63 19.50 25.61
CA HIS A 203 1.94 20.20 26.85
C HIS A 203 3.33 19.81 27.33
N SER A 204 4.11 20.82 27.75
CA SER A 204 5.44 20.60 28.29
C SER A 204 5.72 21.45 29.53
N PRO A 205 6.12 20.80 30.64
CA PRO A 205 6.68 21.51 31.80
C PRO A 205 7.94 22.32 31.46
N VAL A 206 8.70 21.95 30.42
CA VAL A 206 9.90 22.70 29.99
C VAL A 206 9.52 24.09 29.48
N ILE A 207 8.42 24.18 28.72
CA ILE A 207 7.88 25.44 28.20
C ILE A 207 7.32 26.29 29.33
N GLU A 208 6.56 25.71 30.25
CA GLU A 208 6.01 26.44 31.42
C GLU A 208 7.14 27.04 32.28
N ASN A 209 8.25 26.32 32.47
CA ASN A 209 9.42 26.83 33.18
C ASN A 209 10.13 27.99 32.45
N ALA A 210 9.98 28.11 31.13
CA ALA A 210 10.54 29.22 30.37
C ALA A 210 9.93 30.57 30.80
N ALA A 211 8.65 30.60 31.20
CA ALA A 211 8.01 31.80 31.73
C ALA A 211 8.74 32.33 32.98
N SER A 212 9.16 31.46 33.90
CA SER A 212 9.93 31.87 35.09
C SER A 212 11.27 32.49 34.69
N SER A 213 11.95 31.92 33.69
CA SER A 213 13.22 32.46 33.18
C SER A 213 13.05 33.84 32.55
N ILE A 214 11.96 34.05 31.79
CA ILE A 214 11.61 35.36 31.20
C ILE A 214 11.36 36.39 32.32
N TYR A 215 10.63 36.01 33.38
CA TYR A 215 10.36 36.88 34.52
C TYR A 215 11.65 37.31 35.25
N ASP A 216 12.58 36.37 35.49
CA ASP A 216 13.86 36.65 36.15
C ASP A 216 14.77 37.55 35.31
N ILE A 217 14.78 37.35 33.98
CA ILE A 217 15.51 38.22 33.04
C ILE A 217 14.89 39.61 32.99
N GLY A 218 13.56 39.70 32.93
CA GLY A 218 12.83 40.96 33.04
C GLY A 218 13.24 41.74 34.30
N GLY A 219 13.38 41.07 35.44
CA GLY A 219 13.87 41.67 36.68
C GLY A 219 15.34 42.10 36.63
N THR A 220 16.18 41.38 35.90
CA THR A 220 17.58 41.76 35.66
C THR A 220 17.69 43.01 34.79
N ILE A 221 16.88 43.09 33.72
CA ILE A 221 16.76 44.28 32.86
C ILE A 221 16.27 45.47 33.68
N ASP A 222 15.19 45.28 34.45
CA ASP A 222 14.58 46.29 35.31
C ASP A 222 15.60 46.87 36.30
N THR A 223 16.29 46.00 37.04
CA THR A 223 17.35 46.40 37.98
C THR A 223 18.52 47.11 37.28
N THR A 224 18.87 46.68 36.07
CA THR A 224 19.97 47.29 35.30
C THR A 224 19.59 48.69 34.83
N VAL A 225 18.37 48.90 34.34
CA VAL A 225 17.84 50.21 33.94
C VAL A 225 17.73 51.13 35.16
N GLU A 226 17.20 50.65 36.28
CA GLU A 226 17.14 51.44 37.52
C GLU A 226 18.53 51.89 37.98
N ASN A 227 19.52 50.99 37.95
CA ASN A 227 20.90 51.34 38.31
C ASN A 227 21.51 52.34 37.32
N LEU A 228 21.31 52.13 36.02
CA LEU A 228 21.83 53.02 34.98
C LEU A 228 21.26 54.44 35.11
N VAL A 229 19.96 54.55 35.35
CA VAL A 229 19.28 55.82 35.58
C VAL A 229 19.78 56.45 36.88
N ASN A 230 19.86 55.70 37.99
CA ASN A 230 20.36 56.21 39.27
C ASN A 230 21.82 56.71 39.21
N GLU A 231 22.70 56.03 38.46
CA GLU A 231 24.11 56.42 38.32
C GLU A 231 24.32 57.65 37.43
N ASN A 232 23.46 57.86 36.43
CA ASN A 232 23.59 58.95 35.46
C ASN A 232 22.71 60.17 35.76
N LEU A 233 21.77 60.08 36.71
CA LEU A 233 20.98 61.21 37.18
C LEU A 233 21.83 62.18 38.01
N ASP A 234 21.88 63.45 37.59
CA ASP A 234 22.51 64.52 38.38
C ASP A 234 21.60 64.94 39.55
N SER A 235 21.66 64.17 40.64
CA SER A 235 20.94 64.43 41.89
C SER A 235 21.25 65.81 42.49
N SER A 236 22.42 66.38 42.21
CA SER A 236 22.80 67.71 42.70
C SER A 236 22.12 68.84 41.92
N ALA A 237 21.95 68.67 40.61
CA ALA A 237 21.17 69.58 39.77
C ALA A 237 19.67 69.51 40.09
N LEU A 238 19.14 68.31 40.33
CA LEU A 238 17.74 68.09 40.71
C LEU A 238 17.39 68.72 42.06
N THR A 239 18.23 68.50 43.09
CA THR A 239 18.02 69.07 44.43
C THR A 239 18.25 70.59 44.44
N GLY A 240 19.24 71.08 43.70
CA GLY A 240 19.57 72.51 43.60
C GLY A 240 18.45 73.38 43.02
N LEU A 241 17.48 72.80 42.29
CA LEU A 241 16.31 73.51 41.78
C LEU A 241 15.36 73.96 42.91
N PHE A 242 15.36 73.23 44.03
CA PHE A 242 14.43 73.44 45.15
C PHE A 242 15.06 74.12 46.36
N ASP A 243 16.39 74.27 46.40
CA ASP A 243 17.15 74.97 47.46
C ASP A 243 16.69 76.42 47.71
N ALA A 244 16.07 77.05 46.71
CA ALA A 244 15.54 78.40 46.80
C ALA A 244 14.25 78.52 47.65
N VAL A 245 13.61 77.40 48.02
CA VAL A 245 12.37 77.38 48.80
C VAL A 245 12.70 77.22 50.31
N PRO A 246 12.57 78.28 51.14
CA PRO A 246 12.99 78.21 52.53
C PRO A 246 12.08 77.30 53.36
N GLY A 247 12.66 76.35 54.09
CA GLY A 247 11.94 75.46 55.01
C GLY A 247 11.40 74.17 54.37
N VAL A 248 11.90 73.80 53.19
CA VAL A 248 11.65 72.51 52.54
C VAL A 248 12.86 71.60 52.74
N PRO A 249 12.68 70.34 53.15
CA PRO A 249 13.77 69.36 53.24
C PRO A 249 14.28 68.97 51.84
N THR A 250 15.51 68.45 51.76
CA THR A 250 16.01 67.85 50.52
C THR A 250 15.12 66.66 50.12
N PRO A 251 14.65 66.57 48.86
CA PRO A 251 13.84 65.45 48.43
C PRO A 251 14.63 64.15 48.46
N THR A 252 13.96 63.07 48.81
CA THR A 252 14.45 61.72 48.51
C THR A 252 14.09 61.42 47.06
N ILE A 253 15.07 61.00 46.28
CA ILE A 253 14.90 60.63 44.87
C ILE A 253 14.97 59.11 44.81
N THR A 254 13.94 58.47 44.27
CA THR A 254 13.94 57.06 43.90
C THR A 254 13.63 56.94 42.42
N VAL A 255 14.20 55.91 41.79
CA VAL A 255 13.83 55.49 40.44
C VAL A 255 13.11 54.18 40.65
N ASP A 256 11.89 54.11 40.14
CA ASP A 256 11.06 52.93 40.21
C ASP A 256 10.68 52.56 38.77
N SER A 257 10.80 51.28 38.45
CA SER A 257 10.46 50.72 37.16
C SER A 257 9.49 49.55 37.31
N ASN A 258 8.59 49.39 36.35
CA ASN A 258 7.74 48.20 36.22
C ASN A 258 7.99 47.48 34.90
N MET A 259 9.22 47.61 34.36
CA MET A 259 9.61 46.94 33.13
C MET A 259 9.52 45.42 33.30
N GLN A 260 9.89 44.86 34.45
CA GLN A 260 9.77 43.42 34.70
C GLN A 260 8.36 42.88 34.39
N GLU A 261 7.32 43.50 34.96
CA GLU A 261 5.94 43.07 34.77
C GLU A 261 5.46 43.33 33.34
N ASN A 262 5.77 44.51 32.76
CA ASN A 262 5.35 44.85 31.40
C ASN A 262 5.97 43.92 30.36
N LEU A 263 7.27 43.62 30.49
CA LEU A 263 7.99 42.69 29.62
C LEU A 263 7.44 41.28 29.76
N PHE A 264 7.21 40.82 31.00
CA PHE A 264 6.62 39.51 31.24
C PHE A 264 5.23 39.37 30.62
N GLN A 265 4.32 40.33 30.87
CA GLN A 265 2.96 40.31 30.32
C GLN A 265 2.94 40.40 28.79
N SER A 266 3.90 41.11 28.18
CA SER A 266 3.95 41.22 26.72
C SER A 266 4.26 39.91 25.99
N VAL A 267 5.01 39.00 26.63
CA VAL A 267 5.48 37.75 26.03
C VAL A 267 4.69 36.55 26.54
N VAL A 268 4.32 36.55 27.82
CA VAL A 268 3.62 35.43 28.48
C VAL A 268 2.13 35.69 28.60
N GLY A 269 1.66 36.93 28.39
CA GLY A 269 0.25 37.28 28.57
C GLY A 269 -0.68 36.80 27.46
N GLU A 270 -0.15 36.52 26.26
CA GLU A 270 -0.91 36.04 25.10
C GLU A 270 -0.12 34.93 24.37
N PRO A 271 -0.81 33.95 23.74
CA PRO A 271 -0.16 32.97 22.88
C PRO A 271 0.55 33.63 21.70
N ILE A 272 1.71 33.08 21.33
CA ILE A 272 2.56 33.58 20.25
C ILE A 272 2.49 32.60 19.08
N THR A 273 2.04 33.08 17.92
CA THR A 273 1.98 32.30 16.68
C THR A 273 3.15 32.68 15.76
N SER A 274 3.75 31.68 15.11
CA SER A 274 4.82 31.89 14.12
C SER A 274 4.32 32.65 12.89
N ALA A 275 5.24 33.23 12.11
CA ALA A 275 4.88 34.03 10.94
C ALA A 275 4.16 33.21 9.85
N ASN A 276 4.54 31.95 9.69
CA ASN A 276 3.88 30.98 8.80
C ASN A 276 2.64 30.30 9.42
N GLN A 277 2.24 30.71 10.63
CA GLN A 277 1.08 30.17 11.35
C GLN A 277 1.13 28.68 11.69
N LEU A 278 2.25 27.99 11.47
CA LEU A 278 2.41 26.56 11.72
C LEU A 278 2.51 26.23 13.23
N ILE A 279 3.08 27.11 14.05
CA ILE A 279 3.27 26.85 15.48
C ILE A 279 2.68 27.99 16.31
N THR A 280 1.83 27.65 17.26
CA THR A 280 1.37 28.53 18.32
C THR A 280 1.91 28.03 19.66
N ILE A 281 2.58 28.90 20.42
CA ILE A 281 3.09 28.59 21.76
C ILE A 281 2.42 29.47 22.81
N ASP A 282 1.95 28.85 23.87
CA ASP A 282 1.48 29.54 25.07
C ASP A 282 2.45 29.24 26.23
N LEU A 283 3.28 30.23 26.52
CA LEU A 283 4.27 30.15 27.60
C LEU A 283 3.63 30.19 28.99
N SER A 284 2.39 30.67 29.12
CA SER A 284 1.69 30.76 30.41
C SER A 284 1.13 29.42 30.86
N THR A 285 0.70 28.61 29.91
CA THR A 285 0.13 27.28 30.15
C THR A 285 1.12 26.15 29.84
N GLY A 286 2.22 26.43 29.13
CA GLY A 286 3.15 25.40 28.67
C GLY A 286 2.66 24.61 27.46
N GLN A 287 1.62 25.11 26.78
CA GLN A 287 1.03 24.47 25.60
C GLN A 287 1.75 24.89 24.31
N LEU A 288 1.91 23.94 23.41
CA LEU A 288 2.40 24.11 22.05
C LEU A 288 1.40 23.44 21.11
N GLU A 289 0.92 24.19 20.14
CA GLU A 289 0.00 23.74 19.11
C GLU A 289 0.72 23.82 17.77
N ILE A 290 0.68 22.72 17.01
CA ILE A 290 1.25 22.63 15.67
C ILE A 290 0.10 22.40 14.70
N HIS A 291 -0.15 23.38 13.84
CA HIS A 291 -1.22 23.39 12.85
C HIS A 291 -0.75 22.62 11.60
N LEU A 292 -1.05 21.33 11.51
CA LEU A 292 -0.52 20.44 10.48
C LEU A 292 -1.04 20.79 9.08
N ASP A 293 -2.20 21.44 8.98
CA ASP A 293 -2.73 22.02 7.74
C ASP A 293 -1.77 23.06 7.14
N LYS A 294 -1.02 23.79 7.97
CA LYS A 294 -0.06 24.81 7.54
C LYS A 294 1.27 24.24 7.05
N LEU A 295 1.48 22.92 7.14
CA LEU A 295 2.67 22.27 6.55
C LEU A 295 2.62 22.23 5.03
N VAL A 296 1.41 22.13 4.48
CA VAL A 296 1.17 21.97 3.05
C VAL A 296 0.67 23.24 2.37
N ASP A 297 0.19 24.22 3.16
CA ASP A 297 -0.19 25.54 2.67
C ASP A 297 1.01 26.25 2.01
N ASN A 298 0.86 26.62 0.74
CA ASN A 298 1.85 27.44 0.06
C ASN A 298 1.55 28.93 0.37
N PRO A 299 2.48 29.69 0.99
CA PRO A 299 2.21 31.07 1.42
C PRO A 299 1.89 32.06 0.29
N ASP A 300 2.13 31.67 -0.97
CA ASP A 300 1.88 32.48 -2.16
C ASP A 300 0.56 32.15 -2.90
N GLU A 301 -0.17 31.10 -2.50
CA GLU A 301 -1.43 30.67 -3.14
C GLU A 301 -2.61 30.69 -2.16
N THR A 302 -3.80 31.06 -2.63
CA THR A 302 -5.04 31.14 -1.82
C THR A 302 -5.82 29.83 -1.75
N GLU A 303 -5.36 28.82 -2.49
CA GLU A 303 -5.92 27.48 -2.64
C GLU A 303 -4.72 26.53 -2.72
N GLY A 304 -4.80 25.37 -2.05
CA GLY A 304 -3.65 24.52 -1.75
C GLY A 304 -3.49 24.17 -0.27
N GLY A 305 -4.57 23.67 0.35
CA GLY A 305 -4.55 23.10 1.70
C GLY A 305 -4.65 21.56 1.70
N LEU A 306 -5.03 20.96 2.83
CA LEU A 306 -5.14 19.50 2.99
C LEU A 306 -6.03 18.78 1.95
N ASN A 307 -6.91 19.50 1.26
CA ASN A 307 -7.89 18.98 0.30
C ASN A 307 -7.41 18.95 -1.17
N GLU A 308 -6.17 19.40 -1.44
CA GLU A 308 -5.60 19.44 -2.80
C GLU A 308 -4.30 18.62 -2.88
N LEU A 309 -4.14 17.67 -1.96
CA LEU A 309 -2.95 16.81 -1.89
C LEU A 309 -3.05 15.62 -2.86
N PRO A 310 -1.91 15.21 -3.46
CA PRO A 310 -1.86 14.07 -4.36
C PRO A 310 -2.18 12.75 -3.64
N PRO A 311 -2.46 11.66 -4.39
CA PRO A 311 -2.70 10.35 -3.79
C PRO A 311 -1.60 9.89 -2.84
N ASN A 312 -2.00 9.30 -1.72
CA ASN A 312 -1.14 8.70 -0.70
C ASN A 312 -0.10 9.68 -0.12
N TYR A 313 -0.50 10.92 0.13
CA TYR A 313 0.39 11.95 0.66
C TYR A 313 0.63 11.76 2.17
N GLU A 314 1.88 11.54 2.56
CA GLU A 314 2.27 11.45 3.97
C GLU A 314 2.46 12.86 4.56
N LEU A 315 1.66 13.22 5.56
CA LEU A 315 1.65 14.57 6.13
C LEU A 315 2.87 14.85 7.02
N ILE A 316 3.44 13.81 7.65
CA ILE A 316 4.61 13.93 8.52
C ILE A 316 5.69 12.98 8.02
N ASP A 317 6.62 13.51 7.22
CA ASP A 317 7.74 12.77 6.63
C ASP A 317 9.11 13.36 7.00
N ASP A 318 10.18 12.76 6.47
CA ASP A 318 11.56 13.18 6.70
C ASP A 318 11.90 14.59 6.17
N THR A 319 11.08 15.13 5.26
CA THR A 319 11.20 16.47 4.68
C THR A 319 10.42 17.54 5.46
N THR A 320 9.42 17.12 6.22
CA THR A 320 8.54 17.97 7.02
C THR A 320 9.19 18.36 8.35
N TYR A 321 10.00 17.50 8.97
CA TYR A 321 10.69 17.82 10.23
C TYR A 321 11.60 19.05 10.16
N PRO A 322 12.45 19.24 9.11
CA PRO A 322 13.22 20.46 8.95
C PRO A 322 12.37 21.74 8.92
N LEU A 323 11.17 21.70 8.32
CA LEU A 323 10.26 22.85 8.25
C LEU A 323 9.74 23.25 9.63
N ILE A 324 9.35 22.27 10.45
CA ILE A 324 8.92 22.51 11.83
C ILE A 324 10.08 23.08 12.65
N ALA A 325 11.29 22.51 12.51
CA ALA A 325 12.48 22.99 13.21
C ALA A 325 12.90 24.42 12.78
N GLU A 326 12.74 24.76 11.51
CA GLU A 326 12.94 26.12 11.00
C GLU A 326 11.88 27.07 11.54
N THR A 327 10.63 26.63 11.64
CA THR A 327 9.54 27.43 12.20
C THR A 327 9.76 27.76 13.67
N VAL A 328 10.34 26.85 14.45
CA VAL A 328 10.77 27.17 15.83
C VAL A 328 11.79 28.32 15.84
N HIS A 329 12.68 28.40 14.85
CA HIS A 329 13.59 29.53 14.73
C HIS A 329 12.86 30.84 14.42
N GLU A 330 11.86 30.81 13.55
CA GLU A 330 11.02 31.97 13.22
C GLU A 330 10.20 32.45 14.42
N LEU A 331 9.58 31.51 15.15
CA LEU A 331 8.86 31.79 16.39
C LEU A 331 9.75 32.55 17.39
N MET A 332 11.04 32.22 17.46
CA MET A 332 11.98 32.91 18.33
C MET A 332 12.37 34.31 17.84
N GLN A 333 12.34 34.56 16.52
CA GLN A 333 12.45 35.91 15.98
C GLN A 333 11.22 36.74 16.38
N GLU A 334 10.04 36.11 16.39
CA GLU A 334 8.79 36.74 16.79
C GLU A 334 8.79 37.10 18.29
N VAL A 335 9.18 36.17 19.17
CA VAL A 335 9.41 36.44 20.60
C VAL A 335 10.39 37.61 20.80
N THR A 336 11.48 37.63 20.03
CA THR A 336 12.48 38.72 20.09
C THR A 336 11.85 40.06 19.68
N ARG A 337 11.03 40.07 18.61
CA ARG A 337 10.34 41.26 18.12
C ARG A 337 9.35 41.80 19.15
N ILE A 338 8.58 40.92 19.79
CA ILE A 338 7.64 41.26 20.87
C ILE A 338 8.43 41.88 22.05
N LEU A 339 9.53 41.26 22.47
CA LEU A 339 10.38 41.78 23.54
C LEU A 339 10.95 43.16 23.22
N ILE A 340 11.44 43.39 21.99
CA ILE A 340 11.96 44.71 21.60
C ILE A 340 10.84 45.77 21.66
N GLY A 341 9.66 45.48 21.11
CA GLY A 341 8.51 46.38 21.20
C GLY A 341 8.08 46.64 22.65
N ALA A 342 8.11 45.61 23.49
CA ALA A 342 7.78 45.73 24.91
C ALA A 342 8.83 46.53 25.70
N ILE A 343 10.12 46.47 25.33
CA ILE A 343 11.16 47.33 25.91
C ILE A 343 10.88 48.78 25.57
N GLU A 344 10.58 49.10 24.31
CA GLU A 344 10.21 50.46 23.90
C GLU A 344 8.99 50.98 24.67
N ASP A 345 7.94 50.16 24.81
CA ASP A 345 6.75 50.53 25.57
C ASP A 345 7.04 50.68 27.07
N SER A 346 7.88 49.80 27.62
CA SER A 346 8.21 49.77 29.05
C SER A 346 9.25 50.82 29.46
N LEU A 347 10.00 51.42 28.54
CA LEU A 347 10.80 52.62 28.83
C LEU A 347 9.93 53.81 29.29
N ASN A 348 8.66 53.86 28.87
CA ASN A 348 7.69 54.84 29.39
C ASN A 348 7.29 54.57 30.84
N SER A 349 7.57 53.36 31.33
CA SER A 349 7.19 52.88 32.66
C SER A 349 8.21 53.26 33.74
N VAL A 350 9.42 53.67 33.34
CA VAL A 350 10.47 54.20 34.23
C VAL A 350 10.03 55.53 34.81
N THR A 351 9.86 55.57 36.13
CA THR A 351 9.35 56.72 36.87
C THR A 351 10.37 57.21 37.90
N ILE A 352 10.67 58.51 37.87
CA ILE A 352 11.48 59.16 38.89
C ILE A 352 10.55 59.74 39.96
N ASN A 353 10.65 59.25 41.18
CA ASN A 353 9.86 59.70 42.31
C ASN A 353 10.66 60.67 43.19
N LEU A 354 10.14 61.88 43.36
CA LEU A 354 10.66 62.87 44.30
C LEU A 354 9.71 62.98 45.50
N ALA A 355 10.20 62.60 46.68
CA ALA A 355 9.45 62.66 47.93
C ALA A 355 10.04 63.71 48.88
N PHE A 356 9.22 64.70 49.24
CA PHE A 356 9.54 65.72 50.23
C PHE A 356 8.79 65.38 51.53
N TYR A 357 9.49 64.76 52.47
CA TYR A 357 8.90 64.33 53.73
C TYR A 357 9.61 64.94 54.94
N GLU A 358 8.85 65.54 55.85
CA GLU A 358 9.33 65.96 57.18
C GLU A 358 8.22 65.85 58.21
N GLU A 359 8.47 65.10 59.29
CA GLU A 359 7.56 65.00 60.43
C GLU A 359 8.07 65.83 61.60
N GLY A 360 7.22 66.74 62.10
CA GLY A 360 7.59 67.62 63.19
C GLY A 360 6.44 67.93 64.15
N PRO A 361 6.74 68.60 65.28
CA PRO A 361 5.74 68.97 66.29
C PRO A 361 4.67 69.96 65.80
N LEU A 362 4.80 70.46 64.56
CA LEU A 362 3.95 71.45 63.93
C LEU A 362 3.05 70.86 62.81
N GLY A 363 3.17 69.57 62.50
CA GLY A 363 2.46 68.88 61.42
C GLY A 363 3.40 68.05 60.54
N THR A 364 2.85 67.40 59.52
CA THR A 364 3.60 66.62 58.52
C THR A 364 3.70 67.39 57.20
N LEU A 365 4.90 67.51 56.66
CA LEU A 365 5.12 67.80 55.24
C LEU A 365 5.25 66.47 54.52
N ASP A 366 4.37 66.27 53.55
CA ASP A 366 4.34 65.10 52.67
C ASP A 366 3.85 65.59 51.31
N VAL A 367 4.78 65.63 50.36
CA VAL A 367 4.56 65.99 48.95
C VAL A 367 5.34 65.00 48.12
N SER A 368 4.64 64.30 47.24
CA SER A 368 5.23 63.33 46.32
C SER A 368 5.01 63.75 44.88
N TRP A 369 6.01 63.49 44.04
CA TRP A 369 5.95 63.81 42.62
C TRP A 369 6.57 62.68 41.82
N ALA A 370 5.73 61.98 41.06
CA ALA A 370 6.11 60.88 40.20
C ALA A 370 6.28 61.40 38.78
N LEU A 371 7.44 61.21 38.18
CA LEU A 371 7.79 61.72 36.86
C LEU A 371 8.10 60.56 35.90
N PRO A 372 7.19 60.19 35.01
CA PRO A 372 7.52 59.29 33.91
C PRO A 372 8.62 59.92 33.05
N LEU A 373 9.71 59.19 32.82
CA LEU A 373 10.92 59.75 32.21
C LEU A 373 10.66 60.29 30.79
N ALA A 374 9.90 59.54 29.99
CA ALA A 374 9.54 59.92 28.62
C ALA A 374 8.70 61.21 28.58
N ASP A 375 7.69 61.33 29.45
CA ASP A 375 6.85 62.53 29.55
C ASP A 375 7.68 63.74 30.00
N ALA A 376 8.52 63.55 31.02
CA ALA A 376 9.33 64.60 31.61
C ALA A 376 10.36 65.20 30.64
N VAL A 377 10.93 64.40 29.72
CA VAL A 377 11.83 64.89 28.66
C VAL A 377 11.07 65.63 27.57
N ASN A 378 9.85 65.18 27.24
CA ASN A 378 8.95 65.86 26.30
C ASN A 378 8.32 67.14 26.87
N GLY A 379 8.56 67.42 28.16
CA GLY A 379 8.10 68.61 28.85
C GLY A 379 6.67 68.51 29.37
N ASP A 380 6.09 67.31 29.39
CA ASP A 380 4.83 67.02 30.07
C ASP A 380 5.12 66.56 31.50
N PHE A 381 4.49 67.23 32.47
CA PHE A 381 4.76 67.00 33.88
C PHE A 381 3.45 66.82 34.65
N PRO A 382 3.25 65.68 35.32
CA PRO A 382 2.08 65.47 36.16
C PRO A 382 2.09 66.41 37.37
N GLU A 383 0.90 66.67 37.96
CA GLU A 383 0.79 67.48 39.16
C GLU A 383 1.36 66.73 40.39
N ALA A 384 2.09 67.45 41.25
CA ALA A 384 2.56 66.90 42.52
C ALA A 384 1.40 66.65 43.50
N VAL A 385 1.42 65.51 44.17
CA VAL A 385 0.42 65.10 45.15
C VAL A 385 0.80 65.66 46.52
N ASN A 386 -0.16 66.29 47.21
CA ASN A 386 0.04 66.88 48.54
C ASN A 386 -0.93 66.29 49.56
N ASN A 387 -0.37 65.57 50.53
CA ASN A 387 -1.06 64.94 51.66
C ASN A 387 -0.55 65.51 53.02
N SER A 388 0.08 66.69 52.99
CA SER A 388 0.61 67.39 54.17
C SER A 388 -0.49 67.84 55.15
N THR A 389 -0.16 67.89 56.45
CA THR A 389 -1.09 68.24 57.53
C THR A 389 -0.55 69.32 58.48
N GLY A 390 -1.42 69.85 59.35
CA GLY A 390 -1.02 70.81 60.39
C GLY A 390 -0.60 72.18 59.82
N THR A 391 0.37 72.85 60.46
CA THR A 391 0.84 74.18 60.00
C THR A 391 1.83 74.11 58.84
N MET A 392 2.18 72.90 58.37
CA MET A 392 3.04 72.67 57.21
C MET A 392 2.29 72.70 55.87
N ALA A 393 0.96 72.53 55.87
CA ALA A 393 0.13 72.53 54.65
C ALA A 393 0.28 73.80 53.75
N PRO A 394 0.44 75.03 54.29
CA PRO A 394 0.71 76.21 53.46
C PRO A 394 2.09 76.17 52.78
N ILE A 395 3.10 75.59 53.44
CA ILE A 395 4.45 75.42 52.88
C ILE A 395 4.40 74.39 51.75
N ALA A 396 3.68 73.28 51.96
CA ALA A 396 3.43 72.27 50.93
C ALA A 396 2.72 72.86 49.69
N THR A 397 1.77 73.77 49.89
CA THR A 397 1.09 74.47 48.77
C THR A 397 2.05 75.36 47.98
N VAL A 398 3.00 76.03 48.64
CA VAL A 398 4.04 76.80 47.96
C VAL A 398 4.95 75.86 47.17
N LEU A 399 5.36 74.74 47.76
CA LEU A 399 6.19 73.73 47.12
C LEU A 399 5.53 73.14 45.87
N VAL A 400 4.27 72.73 45.93
CA VAL A 400 3.53 72.22 44.74
C VAL A 400 3.44 73.27 43.64
N ASN A 401 3.14 74.53 43.99
CA ASN A 401 3.11 75.60 43.00
C ASN A 401 4.48 75.84 42.36
N THR A 402 5.56 75.73 43.15
CA THR A 402 6.95 75.81 42.65
C THR A 402 7.26 74.62 41.75
N ILE A 403 6.92 73.39 42.13
CA ILE A 403 7.09 72.19 41.29
C ILE A 403 6.39 72.39 39.93
N ASN A 404 5.12 72.78 39.94
CA ASN A 404 4.33 72.96 38.71
C ASN A 404 4.80 74.14 37.84
N THR A 405 5.50 75.15 38.41
CA THR A 405 6.06 76.28 37.63
C THR A 405 7.48 76.06 37.16
N THR A 406 8.25 75.21 37.85
CA THR A 406 9.68 74.99 37.59
C THR A 406 9.96 73.64 36.92
N GLY A 407 8.96 72.76 36.78
CA GLY A 407 9.09 71.44 36.16
C GLY A 407 9.71 71.47 34.76
N GLY A 408 9.36 72.44 33.92
CA GLY A 408 9.97 72.63 32.59
C GLY A 408 11.48 72.84 32.58
N ALA A 409 12.12 73.16 33.72
CA ALA A 409 13.56 73.26 33.85
C ALA A 409 14.26 71.91 34.08
N LEU A 410 13.50 70.82 34.28
CA LEU A 410 14.02 69.47 34.49
C LEU A 410 14.27 68.71 33.19
N ALA A 411 13.55 69.02 32.12
CA ALA A 411 13.73 68.36 30.82
C ALA A 411 15.20 68.34 30.33
N PRO A 412 16.00 69.43 30.45
CA PRO A 412 17.43 69.42 30.08
C PRO A 412 18.32 68.59 31.02
N ILE A 413 17.87 68.30 32.25
CA ILE A 413 18.59 67.49 33.23
C ILE A 413 18.32 66.00 32.98
N LEU A 414 17.10 65.66 32.57
CA LEU A 414 16.66 64.28 32.30
C LEU A 414 17.00 63.82 30.87
N GLY A 415 17.10 64.75 29.92
CA GLY A 415 17.40 64.46 28.51
C GLY A 415 18.63 63.57 28.29
N PRO A 416 19.81 63.85 28.89
CA PRO A 416 20.98 63.00 28.71
C PRO A 416 20.83 61.57 29.22
N VAL A 417 20.02 61.35 30.26
CA VAL A 417 19.75 60.01 30.81
C VAL A 417 18.81 59.25 29.90
N TYR A 418 17.78 59.92 29.39
CA TYR A 418 16.87 59.36 28.40
C TYR A 418 17.58 59.05 27.07
N ASP A 419 18.40 59.98 26.56
CA ASP A 419 19.21 59.80 25.35
C ASP A 419 20.17 58.61 25.46
N LEU A 420 20.71 58.32 26.66
CA LEU A 420 21.57 57.16 26.91
C LEU A 420 20.80 55.84 26.89
N LEU A 421 19.55 55.83 27.37
CA LEU A 421 18.70 54.64 27.33
C LEU A 421 18.28 54.26 25.91
N ILE A 422 18.12 55.25 25.04
CA ILE A 422 17.76 55.07 23.62
C ILE A 422 18.97 55.15 22.66
N SER A 423 20.21 55.23 23.18
CA SER A 423 21.40 55.25 22.34
C SER A 423 21.87 53.85 21.98
N ASP A 424 22.75 53.76 20.99
CA ASP A 424 23.43 52.51 20.61
C ASP A 424 24.07 51.79 21.83
N GLU A 425 24.51 52.53 22.86
CA GLU A 425 25.02 51.94 24.11
C GLU A 425 23.93 51.33 25.00
N GLY A 426 22.74 51.95 25.06
CA GLY A 426 21.55 51.38 25.70
C GLY A 426 21.07 50.13 24.96
N ASP A 427 20.99 50.21 23.63
CA ASP A 427 20.63 49.09 22.75
C ASP A 427 21.56 47.89 22.93
N ASN A 428 22.88 48.10 23.08
CA ASN A 428 23.83 47.01 23.33
C ASN A 428 23.57 46.26 24.64
N ILE A 429 23.04 46.93 25.68
CA ILE A 429 22.70 46.28 26.96
C ILE A 429 21.48 45.37 26.75
N PHE A 430 20.45 45.88 26.07
CA PHE A 430 19.25 45.12 25.75
C PHE A 430 19.57 43.98 24.78
N GLU A 431 20.36 44.21 23.74
CA GLU A 431 20.74 43.23 22.74
C GLU A 431 21.54 42.07 23.34
N LEU A 432 22.44 42.32 24.30
CA LEU A 432 23.18 41.25 24.98
C LEU A 432 22.26 40.38 25.87
N LEU A 433 21.33 40.99 26.60
CA LEU A 433 20.37 40.28 27.46
C LEU A 433 19.32 39.51 26.64
N ILE A 434 18.86 40.10 25.53
CA ILE A 434 17.92 39.47 24.60
C ILE A 434 18.58 38.34 23.83
N ASN A 435 19.84 38.48 23.41
CA ASN A 435 20.56 37.39 22.77
C ASN A 435 20.78 36.20 23.73
N ASP A 436 21.06 36.46 25.01
CA ASP A 436 21.15 35.41 26.04
C ASP A 436 19.79 34.66 26.21
N LEU A 437 18.69 35.41 26.17
CA LEU A 437 17.32 34.90 26.19
C LEU A 437 17.01 34.09 24.91
N LYS A 438 17.47 34.56 23.76
CA LYS A 438 17.32 33.91 22.46
C LYS A 438 18.08 32.59 22.40
N THR A 439 19.35 32.49 22.77
CA THR A 439 20.13 31.25 22.55
C THR A 439 20.06 30.23 23.68
N ASP A 440 20.09 30.66 24.95
CA ASP A 440 20.34 29.73 26.06
C ASP A 440 19.11 29.43 26.92
N SER A 441 18.14 30.35 26.98
CA SER A 441 17.02 30.24 27.95
C SER A 441 15.73 29.67 27.36
N ILE A 442 15.45 29.87 26.07
CA ILE A 442 14.18 29.45 25.44
C ILE A 442 14.42 28.54 24.22
N THR A 443 15.20 28.98 23.23
CA THR A 443 15.36 28.22 21.97
C THR A 443 16.01 26.86 22.18
N ALA A 444 17.09 26.79 22.97
CA ALA A 444 17.80 25.54 23.18
C ALA A 444 16.94 24.49 23.92
N PRO A 445 16.30 24.81 25.06
CA PRO A 445 15.39 23.87 25.73
C PRO A 445 14.22 23.41 24.87
N VAL A 446 13.53 24.33 24.16
CA VAL A 446 12.37 23.98 23.33
C VAL A 446 12.78 23.08 22.16
N ARG A 447 13.91 23.37 21.50
CA ARG A 447 14.41 22.53 20.40
C ARG A 447 14.89 21.16 20.89
N GLU A 448 15.61 21.10 22.01
CA GLU A 448 16.08 19.83 22.60
C GLU A 448 14.91 18.97 23.08
N MET A 449 13.82 19.60 23.52
CA MET A 449 12.56 18.95 23.85
C MET A 449 11.81 18.41 22.62
N LEU A 450 11.75 19.16 21.52
CA LEU A 450 10.97 18.77 20.33
C LEU A 450 11.60 17.64 19.52
N SER A 451 12.93 17.54 19.48
CA SER A 451 13.62 16.47 18.73
C SER A 451 13.11 15.06 19.09
N PRO A 452 13.12 14.62 20.37
CA PRO A 452 12.62 13.29 20.72
C PRO A 452 11.11 13.10 20.53
N VAL A 453 10.32 14.19 20.53
CA VAL A 453 8.86 14.12 20.25
C VAL A 453 8.62 13.70 18.81
N PHE A 454 9.33 14.31 17.88
CA PHE A 454 9.22 13.98 16.47
C PHE A 454 9.81 12.62 16.13
N ASP A 455 10.93 12.23 16.75
CA ASP A 455 11.48 10.88 16.58
C ASP A 455 10.49 9.80 17.02
N VAL A 456 9.75 10.01 18.11
CA VAL A 456 8.72 9.09 18.59
C VAL A 456 7.47 9.15 17.72
N LEU A 457 7.02 10.34 17.30
CA LEU A 457 5.88 10.49 16.39
C LEU A 457 6.10 9.71 15.09
N ALA A 458 7.27 9.85 14.46
CA ALA A 458 7.63 9.14 13.23
C ALA A 458 7.56 7.61 13.37
N GLN A 459 7.95 7.10 14.54
CA GLN A 459 7.99 5.67 14.80
C GLN A 459 6.62 5.10 15.15
N VAL A 460 5.76 5.90 15.78
CA VAL A 460 4.48 5.45 16.32
C VAL A 460 3.34 5.71 15.36
N LEU A 461 3.41 6.76 14.55
CA LEU A 461 2.27 7.27 13.79
C LEU A 461 2.67 7.59 12.35
N SER A 462 1.86 7.14 11.41
CA SER A 462 1.88 7.59 10.02
C SER A 462 0.51 8.19 9.68
N ILE A 463 0.51 9.40 9.11
CA ILE A 463 -0.69 10.16 8.75
C ILE A 463 -0.69 10.35 7.25
N THR A 464 -1.51 9.57 6.56
CA THR A 464 -1.66 9.63 5.11
C THR A 464 -2.97 10.32 4.76
N ILE A 465 -2.90 11.38 3.98
CA ILE A 465 -4.04 12.07 3.37
C ILE A 465 -4.27 11.51 1.97
N ASN A 466 -5.53 11.46 1.54
CA ASN A 466 -5.90 10.95 0.21
C ASN A 466 -5.36 9.53 -0.04
N ARG A 467 -5.54 8.63 0.93
CA ARG A 467 -5.04 7.27 0.78
C ARG A 467 -5.89 6.55 -0.26
N GLN A 468 -5.26 6.18 -1.36
CA GLN A 468 -5.87 5.48 -2.48
C GLN A 468 -5.24 4.11 -2.63
N VAL A 469 -6.06 3.07 -2.56
CA VAL A 469 -5.68 1.69 -2.84
C VAL A 469 -6.40 1.26 -4.10
N THR A 470 -5.63 0.91 -5.11
CA THR A 470 -6.14 0.41 -6.39
C THR A 470 -5.73 -1.05 -6.52
N GLU A 471 -6.66 -1.93 -6.85
CA GLU A 471 -6.30 -3.23 -7.43
C GLU A 471 -6.50 -3.14 -8.94
N THR A 472 -5.47 -3.53 -9.67
CA THR A 472 -5.47 -3.60 -11.13
C THR A 472 -5.51 -5.07 -11.52
N SER A 473 -6.44 -5.44 -12.41
CA SER A 473 -6.39 -6.74 -13.06
C SER A 473 -5.28 -6.76 -14.11
N ASP A 474 -4.35 -7.71 -14.04
CA ASP A 474 -3.31 -7.97 -15.05
C ASP A 474 -3.86 -8.63 -16.34
N ALA A 475 -5.12 -8.32 -16.70
CA ALA A 475 -5.73 -8.76 -17.96
C ALA A 475 -5.37 -7.80 -19.11
N VAL A 476 -4.08 -7.58 -19.35
CA VAL A 476 -3.61 -6.98 -20.61
C VAL A 476 -2.40 -7.77 -21.10
N THR A 477 -2.67 -8.81 -21.89
CA THR A 477 -1.66 -9.43 -22.75
C THR A 477 -1.13 -8.37 -23.71
N GLN A 478 0.17 -8.12 -23.65
CA GLN A 478 0.85 -7.08 -24.42
C GLN A 478 0.83 -7.38 -25.94
N THR A 479 -0.17 -6.90 -26.66
CA THR A 479 -0.14 -6.88 -28.15
C THR A 479 -0.67 -5.58 -28.77
N SER A 480 -0.77 -4.47 -28.02
CA SER A 480 -1.00 -3.16 -28.63
C SER A 480 0.28 -2.33 -28.75
N THR A 481 0.55 -1.84 -29.96
CA THR A 481 1.66 -0.94 -30.26
C THR A 481 1.66 0.27 -29.34
N ALA A 482 2.80 0.56 -28.72
CA ALA A 482 3.06 1.67 -27.78
C ALA A 482 2.26 2.97 -28.02
N ALA A 483 1.05 3.03 -27.46
CA ALA A 483 0.29 4.22 -27.09
C ALA A 483 -0.92 3.82 -26.23
N ALA A 484 -0.76 3.94 -24.91
CA ALA A 484 -1.80 3.86 -23.86
C ALA A 484 -2.40 2.47 -23.55
N SER A 485 -1.59 1.56 -23.01
CA SER A 485 -2.09 0.53 -22.09
C SER A 485 -2.10 1.12 -20.67
N ALA A 486 -3.20 1.76 -20.29
CA ALA A 486 -3.44 2.12 -18.89
C ALA A 486 -4.01 0.89 -18.19
N ALA A 487 -3.43 0.48 -17.05
CA ALA A 487 -4.00 -0.57 -16.23
C ALA A 487 -5.45 -0.20 -15.88
N VAL A 488 -6.39 -1.09 -16.17
CA VAL A 488 -7.80 -0.87 -15.83
C VAL A 488 -7.95 -1.17 -14.34
N VAL A 489 -8.32 -0.14 -13.58
CA VAL A 489 -8.57 -0.25 -12.14
C VAL A 489 -9.98 -0.80 -11.97
N THR A 490 -10.10 -2.03 -11.47
CA THR A 490 -11.39 -2.72 -11.26
C THR A 490 -11.87 -2.62 -9.82
N SER A 491 -10.98 -2.24 -8.90
CA SER A 491 -11.30 -1.95 -7.50
C SER A 491 -10.54 -0.71 -7.03
N PHE A 492 -11.24 0.17 -6.32
CA PHE A 492 -10.70 1.42 -5.81
C PHE A 492 -11.24 1.73 -4.41
N ASP A 493 -10.34 1.84 -3.44
CA ASP A 493 -10.62 2.32 -2.09
C ASP A 493 -10.01 3.71 -1.89
N LEU A 494 -10.83 4.64 -1.40
CA LEU A 494 -10.43 5.99 -1.04
C LEU A 494 -10.72 6.24 0.45
N SER A 495 -9.68 6.65 1.17
CA SER A 495 -9.79 7.19 2.53
C SER A 495 -9.27 8.62 2.54
N ALA A 496 -10.10 9.57 2.99
CA ALA A 496 -9.73 10.96 3.08
C ALA A 496 -8.55 11.17 4.06
N LEU A 497 -8.61 10.53 5.22
CA LEU A 497 -7.56 10.55 6.24
C LEU A 497 -7.33 9.13 6.77
N SER A 498 -6.07 8.68 6.77
CA SER A 498 -5.65 7.38 7.28
C SER A 498 -4.54 7.56 8.30
N ILE A 499 -4.74 7.03 9.50
CA ILE A 499 -3.77 7.05 10.60
C ILE A 499 -3.33 5.62 10.89
N ALA A 500 -2.06 5.30 10.63
CA ALA A 500 -1.48 4.01 10.97
C ALA A 500 -0.64 4.12 12.26
N LEU A 501 -0.81 3.14 13.15
CA LEU A 501 -0.01 2.97 14.37
C LEU A 501 1.09 1.93 14.13
N LEU A 502 2.33 2.28 14.48
CA LEU A 502 3.56 1.54 14.19
C LEU A 502 3.67 1.20 12.69
N PRO A 503 3.91 2.18 11.81
CA PRO A 503 3.90 1.99 10.36
C PRO A 503 4.80 0.86 9.86
N GLU A 504 5.91 0.53 10.55
CA GLU A 504 6.76 -0.61 10.15
C GLU A 504 6.05 -1.98 10.27
N ASN A 505 5.11 -2.12 11.21
CA ASN A 505 4.39 -3.38 11.48
C ASN A 505 2.87 -3.27 11.24
N GLU A 506 2.36 -2.06 10.93
CA GLU A 506 0.95 -1.71 10.77
C GLU A 506 0.03 -2.39 11.78
N VAL A 507 0.34 -2.21 13.08
CA VAL A 507 -0.38 -2.89 14.16
C VAL A 507 -1.85 -2.49 14.17
N ALA A 508 -2.14 -1.22 13.92
CA ALA A 508 -3.50 -0.74 13.76
C ALA A 508 -3.55 0.36 12.70
N ARG A 509 -4.70 0.50 12.04
CA ARG A 509 -4.98 1.63 11.16
C ARG A 509 -6.39 2.11 11.41
N ILE A 510 -6.58 3.43 11.39
CA ILE A 510 -7.89 4.08 11.50
C ILE A 510 -8.05 4.93 10.24
N ASN A 511 -9.11 4.69 9.49
CA ASN A 511 -9.43 5.45 8.30
C ASN A 511 -10.72 6.24 8.53
N LEU A 512 -10.71 7.53 8.19
CA LEU A 512 -11.82 8.45 8.32
C LEU A 512 -12.24 8.95 6.94
N GLY A 513 -13.55 8.95 6.69
CA GLY A 513 -14.12 9.30 5.38
C GLY A 513 -13.71 8.30 4.31
N ASN A 514 -14.37 7.15 4.30
CA ASN A 514 -14.03 6.03 3.43
C ASN A 514 -15.11 5.82 2.36
N ALA A 515 -14.68 5.54 1.14
CA ALA A 515 -15.53 5.18 0.01
C ALA A 515 -14.78 4.21 -0.89
N ALA A 516 -15.45 3.15 -1.32
CA ALA A 516 -14.87 2.08 -2.10
C ALA A 516 -15.84 1.59 -3.18
N VAL A 517 -15.31 1.28 -4.36
CA VAL A 517 -16.07 0.67 -5.46
C VAL A 517 -15.27 -0.45 -6.12
N ARG A 518 -15.97 -1.52 -6.50
CA ARG A 518 -15.48 -2.56 -7.40
C ARG A 518 -16.46 -2.68 -8.54
N PHE A 519 -15.98 -2.79 -9.77
CA PHE A 519 -16.82 -2.99 -10.94
C PHE A 519 -16.06 -3.80 -11.98
N GLN A 520 -16.80 -4.52 -12.80
CA GLN A 520 -16.25 -5.11 -14.01
C GLN A 520 -16.13 -4.01 -15.06
N SER A 521 -14.96 -3.89 -15.70
CA SER A 521 -14.85 -3.06 -16.89
C SER A 521 -15.68 -3.67 -18.02
N GLU A 522 -16.15 -2.85 -18.96
CA GLU A 522 -16.78 -3.36 -20.22
C GLU A 522 -15.85 -4.32 -21.00
N ASP A 523 -14.56 -4.38 -20.60
CA ASP A 523 -13.49 -5.21 -21.14
C ASP A 523 -13.16 -6.46 -20.28
N ASP A 524 -14.01 -6.80 -19.30
CA ASP A 524 -13.98 -8.12 -18.65
C ASP A 524 -14.48 -9.19 -19.63
N GLY A 525 -13.57 -9.70 -20.45
CA GLY A 525 -13.36 -11.14 -20.50
C GLY A 525 -14.50 -12.02 -21.00
N SER A 526 -15.50 -11.51 -21.73
CA SER A 526 -16.29 -12.37 -22.61
C SER A 526 -15.44 -12.76 -23.82
N GLY A 527 -14.49 -13.68 -23.61
CA GLY A 527 -13.69 -14.35 -24.65
C GLY A 527 -13.35 -13.49 -25.86
N GLU A 528 -12.45 -12.52 -25.73
CA GLU A 528 -11.77 -12.00 -26.93
C GLU A 528 -10.88 -13.12 -27.47
N ILE A 529 -11.49 -13.92 -28.32
CA ILE A 529 -10.83 -14.88 -29.18
C ILE A 529 -10.35 -14.13 -30.42
N ASP A 530 -9.15 -14.46 -30.92
CA ASP A 530 -8.66 -14.00 -32.22
C ASP A 530 -8.71 -15.18 -33.20
N PRO A 531 -9.92 -15.60 -33.64
CA PRO A 531 -10.06 -16.77 -34.46
C PRO A 531 -9.35 -16.51 -35.80
N THR A 532 -8.57 -17.48 -36.24
CA THR A 532 -7.99 -17.49 -37.58
C THR A 532 -8.56 -18.66 -38.37
N LEU A 533 -8.70 -18.49 -39.68
CA LEU A 533 -9.21 -19.52 -40.57
C LEU A 533 -8.36 -19.62 -41.82
N THR A 534 -7.99 -20.82 -42.19
CA THR A 534 -7.29 -21.11 -43.45
C THR A 534 -8.02 -22.20 -44.22
N VAL A 535 -7.85 -22.21 -45.54
CA VAL A 535 -8.40 -23.25 -46.41
C VAL A 535 -7.34 -23.84 -47.33
N ASN A 536 -7.36 -25.15 -47.46
CA ASN A 536 -6.39 -25.89 -48.24
C ASN A 536 -7.04 -27.15 -48.84
N PRO A 537 -7.05 -27.31 -50.17
CA PRO A 537 -6.48 -26.42 -51.19
C PRO A 537 -7.24 -25.11 -51.36
N GLY A 538 -6.51 -24.00 -51.57
CA GLY A 538 -7.08 -22.66 -51.78
C GLY A 538 -7.78 -22.46 -53.14
N SER A 539 -7.80 -23.48 -54.00
CA SER A 539 -8.57 -23.48 -55.25
C SER A 539 -9.17 -24.85 -55.54
N VAL A 540 -10.44 -24.91 -55.92
CA VAL A 540 -11.16 -26.17 -56.17
C VAL A 540 -12.09 -26.04 -57.38
N ALA A 541 -12.54 -27.16 -57.95
CA ALA A 541 -13.57 -27.16 -58.99
C ALA A 541 -14.97 -27.38 -58.39
N PRO A 542 -16.06 -26.97 -59.08
CA PRO A 542 -17.41 -27.30 -58.64
C PRO A 542 -17.59 -28.82 -58.42
N GLY A 543 -18.13 -29.19 -57.26
CA GLY A 543 -18.30 -30.58 -56.85
C GLY A 543 -17.12 -31.19 -56.08
N GLN A 544 -16.03 -30.45 -55.89
CA GLN A 544 -14.92 -30.81 -54.99
C GLN A 544 -15.09 -30.19 -53.60
N SER A 545 -14.30 -30.60 -52.62
CA SER A 545 -14.22 -29.93 -51.32
C SER A 545 -12.83 -29.36 -51.08
N THR A 546 -12.75 -28.37 -50.19
CA THR A 546 -11.52 -27.90 -49.55
C THR A 546 -11.55 -28.29 -48.06
N ILE A 547 -10.43 -28.25 -47.36
CA ILE A 547 -10.39 -28.40 -45.90
C ILE A 547 -10.26 -27.01 -45.29
N ALA A 548 -11.08 -26.73 -44.29
CA ALA A 548 -11.01 -25.52 -43.48
C ALA A 548 -10.40 -25.86 -42.11
N THR A 549 -9.36 -25.12 -41.74
CA THR A 549 -8.64 -25.28 -40.47
C THR A 549 -8.73 -23.97 -39.69
N GLY A 550 -9.34 -24.04 -38.50
CA GLY A 550 -9.54 -22.90 -37.61
C GLY A 550 -8.68 -23.03 -36.35
N GLU A 551 -8.13 -21.91 -35.88
CA GLU A 551 -7.35 -21.80 -34.64
C GLU A 551 -7.84 -20.60 -33.83
N GLY A 552 -7.69 -20.65 -32.50
CA GLY A 552 -8.02 -19.53 -31.62
C GLY A 552 -9.51 -19.29 -31.44
N TYR A 553 -10.35 -20.31 -31.63
CA TYR A 553 -11.79 -20.28 -31.28
C TYR A 553 -11.98 -20.62 -29.79
N THR A 554 -13.20 -20.55 -29.27
CA THR A 554 -13.48 -20.91 -27.88
C THR A 554 -13.13 -22.39 -27.63
N PRO A 555 -12.28 -22.74 -26.66
CA PRO A 555 -11.98 -24.14 -26.33
C PRO A 555 -13.20 -24.96 -25.90
N ASP A 556 -13.19 -26.26 -26.21
CA ASP A 556 -14.22 -27.24 -25.82
C ASP A 556 -15.66 -26.80 -26.13
N SER A 557 -15.86 -26.10 -27.25
CA SER A 557 -17.13 -25.51 -27.67
C SER A 557 -17.48 -25.90 -29.12
N THR A 558 -18.29 -25.09 -29.81
CA THR A 558 -18.69 -25.32 -31.19
C THR A 558 -18.45 -24.08 -32.07
N ALA A 559 -18.04 -24.33 -33.31
CA ALA A 559 -17.96 -23.35 -34.38
C ALA A 559 -18.81 -23.78 -35.59
N THR A 560 -19.33 -22.81 -36.32
CA THR A 560 -20.11 -23.01 -37.55
C THR A 560 -19.31 -22.51 -38.77
N VAL A 561 -19.01 -23.42 -39.70
CA VAL A 561 -18.33 -23.10 -40.97
C VAL A 561 -19.35 -23.00 -42.12
N GLN A 562 -19.30 -21.90 -42.88
CA GLN A 562 -20.18 -21.61 -44.00
C GLN A 562 -19.38 -21.13 -45.22
N LEU A 563 -19.66 -21.69 -46.38
CA LEU A 563 -19.17 -21.18 -47.67
C LEU A 563 -20.08 -20.06 -48.19
N GLU A 564 -19.52 -18.97 -48.68
CA GLU A 564 -20.23 -17.82 -49.25
C GLU A 564 -19.77 -17.53 -50.70
N ASP A 565 -20.72 -17.12 -51.55
CA ASP A 565 -20.46 -16.69 -52.93
C ASP A 565 -19.81 -15.29 -53.00
N PRO A 566 -19.32 -14.83 -54.17
CA PRO A 566 -18.72 -13.50 -54.32
C PRO A 566 -19.66 -12.33 -53.97
N GLU A 567 -20.97 -12.58 -53.86
CA GLU A 567 -21.98 -11.62 -53.45
C GLU A 567 -22.33 -11.70 -51.94
N GLY A 568 -21.67 -12.58 -51.18
CA GLY A 568 -21.85 -12.79 -49.74
C GLY A 568 -23.12 -13.58 -49.39
N ASN A 569 -23.66 -14.40 -50.32
CA ASN A 569 -24.76 -15.30 -50.01
C ASN A 569 -24.23 -16.68 -49.62
N PRO A 570 -24.83 -17.36 -48.63
CA PRO A 570 -24.42 -18.69 -48.23
C PRO A 570 -24.67 -19.72 -49.34
N VAL A 571 -23.67 -20.54 -49.61
CA VAL A 571 -23.64 -21.61 -50.60
C VAL A 571 -23.47 -22.94 -49.88
N GLY A 572 -24.46 -23.84 -50.00
CA GLY A 572 -24.48 -25.09 -49.24
C GLY A 572 -25.11 -24.93 -47.85
N ASP A 573 -25.16 -26.03 -47.09
CA ASP A 573 -25.63 -26.05 -45.72
C ASP A 573 -24.48 -25.67 -44.75
N PRO A 574 -24.75 -24.98 -43.62
CA PRO A 574 -23.74 -24.68 -42.61
C PRO A 574 -23.25 -25.97 -41.94
N ILE A 575 -21.96 -26.02 -41.62
CA ILE A 575 -21.27 -27.17 -41.05
C ILE A 575 -20.88 -26.83 -39.60
N ALA A 576 -21.55 -27.44 -38.63
CA ALA A 576 -21.15 -27.33 -37.23
C ALA A 576 -19.99 -28.29 -36.93
N VAL A 577 -19.02 -27.79 -36.17
CA VAL A 577 -17.78 -28.48 -35.81
C VAL A 577 -17.46 -28.18 -34.35
N ASP A 578 -17.02 -29.20 -33.60
CA ASP A 578 -16.58 -29.05 -32.21
C ASP A 578 -15.12 -28.54 -32.20
N THR A 579 -14.81 -27.62 -31.29
CA THR A 579 -13.44 -27.12 -31.05
C THR A 579 -12.75 -27.95 -29.98
N ASP A 580 -11.44 -28.17 -30.13
CA ASP A 580 -10.62 -28.87 -29.13
C ASP A 580 -10.30 -27.97 -27.91
N ALA A 581 -9.51 -28.51 -26.96
CA ALA A 581 -9.12 -27.83 -25.72
C ALA A 581 -8.22 -26.60 -25.95
N GLU A 582 -7.66 -26.45 -27.15
CA GLU A 582 -6.86 -25.32 -27.58
C GLU A 582 -7.65 -24.36 -28.49
N GLY A 583 -8.93 -24.63 -28.77
CA GLY A 583 -9.76 -23.81 -29.65
C GLY A 583 -9.51 -24.05 -31.14
N GLY A 584 -8.94 -25.18 -31.51
CA GLY A 584 -8.67 -25.62 -32.87
C GLY A 584 -9.79 -26.49 -33.46
N PHE A 585 -9.90 -26.52 -34.78
CA PHE A 585 -10.70 -27.51 -35.50
C PHE A 585 -10.24 -27.71 -36.96
N THR A 586 -10.66 -28.83 -37.57
CA THR A 586 -10.44 -29.12 -39.00
C THR A 586 -11.68 -29.77 -39.60
N VAL A 587 -12.20 -29.24 -40.73
CA VAL A 587 -13.44 -29.75 -41.35
C VAL A 587 -13.44 -29.63 -42.88
N PRO A 588 -13.90 -30.66 -43.63
CA PRO A 588 -14.06 -30.57 -45.08
C PRO A 588 -15.29 -29.72 -45.48
N VAL A 589 -15.08 -28.74 -46.35
CA VAL A 589 -16.11 -27.82 -46.88
C VAL A 589 -16.41 -28.16 -48.35
N PRO A 590 -17.55 -28.79 -48.67
CA PRO A 590 -17.90 -29.18 -50.03
C PRO A 590 -18.42 -28.00 -50.86
N VAL A 591 -17.88 -27.84 -52.08
CA VAL A 591 -18.37 -26.89 -53.07
C VAL A 591 -19.42 -27.57 -53.96
N PRO A 592 -20.65 -27.01 -54.08
CA PRO A 592 -21.70 -27.59 -54.92
C PRO A 592 -21.27 -27.78 -56.39
N ALA A 593 -21.77 -28.83 -57.04
CA ALA A 593 -21.43 -29.14 -58.44
C ALA A 593 -21.94 -28.12 -59.46
N ASP A 594 -22.90 -27.27 -59.07
CA ASP A 594 -23.45 -26.18 -59.87
C ASP A 594 -22.93 -24.79 -59.45
N ALA A 595 -21.93 -24.73 -58.56
CA ALA A 595 -21.27 -23.48 -58.18
C ALA A 595 -20.71 -22.75 -59.42
N GLU A 596 -20.96 -21.44 -59.49
CA GLU A 596 -20.38 -20.59 -60.53
C GLU A 596 -18.88 -20.41 -60.29
N LEU A 597 -18.10 -20.16 -61.36
CA LEU A 597 -16.67 -19.91 -61.22
C LEU A 597 -16.42 -18.51 -60.67
N GLY A 598 -15.55 -18.37 -59.66
CA GLY A 598 -15.30 -17.10 -58.99
C GLY A 598 -14.52 -17.23 -57.68
N ASP A 599 -14.36 -16.12 -56.98
CA ASP A 599 -13.69 -16.04 -55.68
C ASP A 599 -14.75 -16.13 -54.56
N TYR A 600 -14.74 -17.22 -53.82
CA TYR A 600 -15.64 -17.51 -52.70
C TYR A 600 -14.91 -17.23 -51.38
N THR A 601 -15.68 -17.15 -50.29
CA THR A 601 -15.15 -16.98 -48.93
C THR A 601 -15.68 -18.12 -48.05
N VAL A 602 -14.82 -18.75 -47.28
CA VAL A 602 -15.22 -19.64 -46.19
C VAL A 602 -15.19 -18.83 -44.90
N VAL A 603 -16.29 -18.84 -44.16
CA VAL A 603 -16.47 -18.12 -42.90
C VAL A 603 -16.62 -19.14 -41.78
N GLY A 604 -15.78 -19.06 -40.75
CA GLY A 604 -15.89 -19.83 -39.52
C GLY A 604 -16.37 -18.91 -38.41
N THR A 605 -17.51 -19.19 -37.81
CA THR A 605 -18.11 -18.40 -36.73
C THR A 605 -18.09 -19.20 -35.43
N ASP A 606 -17.56 -18.62 -34.37
CA ASP A 606 -17.63 -19.19 -33.02
C ASP A 606 -19.07 -19.10 -32.50
N ASP A 607 -19.65 -20.22 -32.05
CA ASP A 607 -21.05 -20.23 -31.61
C ASP A 607 -21.22 -19.66 -30.17
N THR A 608 -20.14 -19.55 -29.39
CA THR A 608 -20.13 -18.99 -28.03
C THR A 608 -20.12 -17.46 -28.06
N THR A 609 -19.20 -16.87 -28.82
CA THR A 609 -18.93 -15.43 -28.84
C THR A 609 -19.57 -14.74 -30.03
N GLY A 610 -19.80 -15.47 -31.13
CA GLY A 610 -20.30 -14.91 -32.39
C GLY A 610 -19.22 -14.24 -33.25
N GLU A 611 -17.96 -14.25 -32.83
CA GLU A 611 -16.82 -13.77 -33.63
C GLU A 611 -16.57 -14.69 -34.83
N ALA A 612 -16.06 -14.14 -35.93
CA ALA A 612 -15.86 -14.90 -37.17
C ALA A 612 -14.52 -14.62 -37.85
N ALA A 613 -13.94 -15.66 -38.42
CA ALA A 613 -12.76 -15.59 -39.26
C ALA A 613 -13.07 -16.01 -40.71
N GLU A 614 -12.39 -15.40 -41.67
CA GLU A 614 -12.65 -15.60 -43.10
C GLU A 614 -11.40 -16.09 -43.84
N ALA A 615 -11.59 -17.04 -44.77
CA ALA A 615 -10.55 -17.58 -45.63
C ALA A 615 -10.97 -17.57 -47.11
N PRO A 616 -10.15 -17.04 -48.04
CA PRO A 616 -10.51 -16.99 -49.46
C PRO A 616 -10.38 -18.36 -50.15
N LEU A 617 -11.35 -18.72 -50.99
CA LEU A 617 -11.39 -19.95 -51.79
C LEU A 617 -11.69 -19.66 -53.27
N ALA A 618 -10.82 -20.05 -54.19
CA ALA A 618 -11.06 -19.87 -55.63
C ALA A 618 -11.78 -21.07 -56.27
N VAL A 619 -12.96 -20.86 -56.84
CA VAL A 619 -13.68 -21.89 -57.62
C VAL A 619 -13.34 -21.75 -59.10
N VAL A 620 -12.57 -22.69 -59.62
CA VAL A 620 -12.03 -22.69 -61.00
C VAL A 620 -12.57 -23.86 -61.83
N SER A 621 -12.31 -23.87 -63.13
CA SER A 621 -12.82 -24.97 -63.97
C SER A 621 -12.05 -26.27 -63.69
N GLY A 622 -12.74 -27.41 -63.68
CA GLY A 622 -12.07 -28.71 -63.52
C GLY A 622 -11.00 -28.98 -64.59
N SER A 623 -11.11 -28.40 -65.79
CA SER A 623 -10.05 -28.46 -66.80
C SER A 623 -8.79 -27.69 -66.44
N ASP A 624 -8.90 -26.63 -65.63
CA ASP A 624 -7.73 -25.90 -65.13
C ASP A 624 -7.05 -26.70 -64.00
N ILE A 625 -7.84 -27.35 -63.14
CA ILE A 625 -7.31 -28.29 -62.12
C ILE A 625 -6.61 -29.48 -62.80
N CYS A 626 -7.22 -30.11 -63.79
CA CYS A 626 -6.59 -31.22 -64.53
C CYS A 626 -5.32 -30.82 -65.31
N ALA A 627 -5.04 -29.53 -65.47
CA ALA A 627 -3.86 -29.03 -66.16
C ALA A 627 -2.72 -28.63 -65.22
N MET A 628 -2.95 -28.64 -63.89
CA MET A 628 -1.90 -28.39 -62.91
C MET A 628 -1.07 -29.65 -62.65
N ASP A 629 0.17 -29.45 -62.20
CA ASP A 629 0.98 -30.54 -61.68
C ASP A 629 0.31 -31.13 -60.43
N PRO A 630 0.35 -32.45 -60.21
CA PRO A 630 -0.35 -33.08 -59.10
C PRO A 630 0.14 -32.52 -57.76
N THR A 631 -0.80 -32.20 -56.88
CA THR A 631 -0.52 -31.70 -55.52
C THR A 631 -1.23 -32.58 -54.51
N LEU A 632 -0.60 -32.73 -53.34
CA LEU A 632 -1.14 -33.49 -52.23
C LEU A 632 -1.06 -32.62 -50.97
N THR A 633 -2.12 -32.63 -50.18
CA THR A 633 -2.18 -31.97 -48.86
C THR A 633 -2.76 -32.93 -47.84
N VAL A 634 -2.29 -32.83 -46.60
CA VAL A 634 -2.68 -33.70 -45.48
C VAL A 634 -3.01 -32.81 -44.30
N GLU A 635 -4.22 -32.95 -43.75
CA GLU A 635 -4.68 -32.17 -42.61
C GLU A 635 -5.40 -33.06 -41.57
N PRO A 636 -5.05 -32.96 -40.27
CA PRO A 636 -3.94 -32.16 -39.72
C PRO A 636 -2.57 -32.64 -40.24
N ASN A 637 -1.58 -31.73 -40.26
CA ASN A 637 -0.22 -32.03 -40.75
C ASN A 637 0.68 -32.66 -39.67
N ALA A 638 0.14 -32.81 -38.46
CA ALA A 638 0.70 -33.55 -37.35
C ALA A 638 -0.41 -34.46 -36.76
N ALA A 639 -0.06 -35.67 -36.37
CA ALA A 639 -1.02 -36.65 -35.85
C ALA A 639 -0.34 -37.64 -34.89
N TYR A 640 -1.07 -38.16 -33.91
CA TYR A 640 -0.60 -39.26 -33.07
C TYR A 640 -0.82 -40.63 -33.74
N PRO A 641 -0.08 -41.67 -33.35
CA PRO A 641 -0.36 -43.03 -33.78
C PRO A 641 -1.82 -43.44 -33.48
N GLY A 642 -2.54 -43.93 -34.48
CA GLY A 642 -3.97 -44.28 -34.38
C GLY A 642 -4.92 -43.18 -34.89
N ASP A 643 -4.46 -41.94 -35.03
CA ASP A 643 -5.28 -40.84 -35.56
C ASP A 643 -5.59 -41.02 -37.04
N THR A 644 -6.64 -40.33 -37.49
CA THR A 644 -7.02 -40.30 -38.91
C THR A 644 -6.83 -38.91 -39.48
N VAL A 645 -6.04 -38.81 -40.54
CA VAL A 645 -5.79 -37.56 -41.28
C VAL A 645 -6.54 -37.54 -42.61
N SER A 646 -7.00 -36.37 -43.02
CA SER A 646 -7.63 -36.16 -44.33
C SER A 646 -6.58 -35.85 -45.38
N VAL A 647 -6.56 -36.62 -46.46
CA VAL A 647 -5.64 -36.46 -47.60
C VAL A 647 -6.41 -35.94 -48.81
N VAL A 648 -6.03 -34.76 -49.30
CA VAL A 648 -6.61 -34.14 -50.50
C VAL A 648 -5.60 -34.16 -51.63
N GLY A 649 -6.01 -34.71 -52.78
CA GLY A 649 -5.23 -34.68 -54.00
C GLY A 649 -5.88 -33.82 -55.07
N GLN A 650 -5.08 -33.04 -55.80
CA GLN A 650 -5.52 -32.29 -57.00
C GLN A 650 -4.56 -32.51 -58.17
N GLY A 651 -5.04 -32.28 -59.40
CA GLY A 651 -4.23 -32.44 -60.62
C GLY A 651 -3.98 -33.90 -61.03
N PHE A 652 -4.60 -34.86 -60.35
CA PHE A 652 -4.42 -36.29 -60.66
C PHE A 652 -5.27 -36.74 -61.86
N PRO A 653 -4.80 -37.69 -62.70
CA PRO A 653 -5.56 -38.11 -63.88
C PRO A 653 -6.95 -38.67 -63.53
N ALA A 654 -8.00 -38.01 -64.03
CA ALA A 654 -9.39 -38.42 -63.82
C ALA A 654 -9.65 -39.89 -64.20
N GLY A 655 -10.27 -40.64 -63.29
CA GLY A 655 -10.64 -42.05 -63.49
C GLY A 655 -9.49 -43.06 -63.43
N VAL A 656 -8.27 -42.63 -63.10
CA VAL A 656 -7.11 -43.51 -62.88
C VAL A 656 -6.94 -43.76 -61.37
N PRO A 657 -6.93 -45.01 -60.88
CA PRO A 657 -6.70 -45.28 -59.46
C PRO A 657 -5.33 -44.72 -59.00
N VAL A 658 -5.34 -44.00 -57.88
CA VAL A 658 -4.17 -43.44 -57.20
C VAL A 658 -3.99 -44.18 -55.88
N VAL A 659 -2.78 -44.65 -55.60
CA VAL A 659 -2.42 -45.34 -54.37
C VAL A 659 -1.78 -44.33 -53.43
N VAL A 660 -2.46 -44.05 -52.31
CA VAL A 660 -1.99 -43.19 -51.21
C VAL A 660 -1.35 -44.07 -50.15
N GLN A 661 -0.12 -43.77 -49.75
CA GLN A 661 0.66 -44.58 -48.81
C GLN A 661 1.50 -43.67 -47.91
N LEU A 662 1.38 -43.85 -46.59
CA LEU A 662 2.29 -43.26 -45.61
C LEU A 662 3.66 -43.94 -45.68
N ARG A 663 4.73 -43.16 -45.58
CA ARG A 663 6.13 -43.62 -45.62
C ARG A 663 6.95 -42.96 -44.52
N ASP A 664 7.92 -43.70 -43.99
CA ASP A 664 8.93 -43.18 -43.07
C ASP A 664 9.93 -42.25 -43.79
N ALA A 665 10.82 -41.60 -43.02
CA ALA A 665 11.87 -40.72 -43.54
C ALA A 665 12.84 -41.44 -44.51
N GLU A 666 12.96 -42.77 -44.43
CA GLU A 666 13.75 -43.61 -45.33
C GLU A 666 12.98 -44.06 -46.60
N GLY A 667 11.69 -43.73 -46.70
CA GLY A 667 10.79 -44.04 -47.82
C GLY A 667 10.17 -45.44 -47.78
N ASN A 668 10.30 -46.19 -46.67
CA ASN A 668 9.62 -47.47 -46.48
C ASN A 668 8.13 -47.23 -46.18
N PRO A 669 7.21 -48.08 -46.69
CA PRO A 669 5.79 -47.93 -46.41
C PRO A 669 5.49 -48.23 -44.94
N VAL A 670 4.72 -47.34 -44.31
CA VAL A 670 4.16 -47.44 -42.96
C VAL A 670 2.65 -47.63 -43.11
N GLY A 671 2.08 -48.70 -42.56
CA GLY A 671 0.66 -49.02 -42.69
C GLY A 671 0.21 -49.56 -44.05
N GLU A 672 -1.10 -49.80 -44.18
CA GLU A 672 -1.73 -50.29 -45.42
C GLU A 672 -2.03 -49.16 -46.40
N PRO A 673 -1.82 -49.35 -47.72
CA PRO A 673 -2.14 -48.34 -48.73
C PRO A 673 -3.65 -48.16 -48.92
N VAL A 674 -4.06 -46.92 -49.17
CA VAL A 674 -5.44 -46.55 -49.54
C VAL A 674 -5.49 -46.29 -51.04
N THR A 675 -6.44 -46.89 -51.75
CA THR A 675 -6.63 -46.65 -53.20
C THR A 675 -7.87 -45.81 -53.45
N VAL A 676 -7.69 -44.70 -54.15
CA VAL A 676 -8.74 -43.72 -54.47
C VAL A 676 -8.79 -43.49 -55.97
N THR A 677 -9.93 -43.07 -56.51
CA THR A 677 -10.06 -42.73 -57.93
C THR A 677 -10.43 -41.26 -58.05
N PRO A 678 -9.53 -40.40 -58.58
CA PRO A 678 -9.84 -39.01 -58.85
C PRO A 678 -11.04 -38.90 -59.78
N ASP A 679 -11.91 -37.95 -59.53
CA ASP A 679 -13.13 -37.77 -60.31
C ASP A 679 -12.91 -36.96 -61.59
N GLU A 680 -14.01 -36.55 -62.25
CA GLU A 680 -13.95 -35.80 -63.52
C GLU A 680 -13.28 -34.41 -63.38
N ALA A 681 -13.11 -33.90 -62.16
CA ALA A 681 -12.40 -32.66 -61.86
C ALA A 681 -10.94 -32.87 -61.44
N CYS A 682 -10.42 -34.09 -61.55
CA CYS A 682 -9.03 -34.44 -61.25
C CYS A 682 -8.63 -34.23 -59.78
N GLY A 683 -9.58 -34.36 -58.86
CA GLY A 683 -9.33 -34.33 -57.41
C GLY A 683 -9.92 -35.53 -56.67
N PHE A 684 -9.46 -35.73 -55.43
CA PHE A 684 -10.01 -36.69 -54.48
C PHE A 684 -9.78 -36.21 -53.04
N ILE A 685 -10.60 -36.73 -52.11
CA ILE A 685 -10.39 -36.62 -50.67
C ILE A 685 -10.50 -38.03 -50.09
N THR A 686 -9.58 -38.41 -49.23
CA THR A 686 -9.62 -39.69 -48.53
C THR A 686 -9.03 -39.59 -47.15
N ASP A 687 -9.60 -40.36 -46.24
CA ASP A 687 -9.05 -40.52 -44.91
C ASP A 687 -7.90 -41.53 -44.95
N LEU A 688 -6.83 -41.23 -44.21
CA LEU A 688 -5.67 -42.09 -44.00
C LEU A 688 -5.45 -42.24 -42.50
N THR A 689 -5.60 -43.46 -41.98
CA THR A 689 -5.33 -43.75 -40.56
C THR A 689 -3.84 -44.00 -40.36
N VAL A 690 -3.23 -43.29 -39.42
CA VAL A 690 -1.87 -43.52 -38.97
C VAL A 690 -1.83 -44.83 -38.18
N PRO A 691 -0.97 -45.80 -38.51
CA PRO A 691 -0.84 -47.02 -37.73
C PRO A 691 -0.48 -46.73 -36.27
N GLU A 692 -1.05 -47.50 -35.34
CA GLU A 692 -0.75 -47.40 -33.90
C GLU A 692 0.72 -47.67 -33.57
N ASP A 693 1.46 -48.36 -34.44
CA ASP A 693 2.88 -48.66 -34.31
C ASP A 693 3.79 -47.75 -35.15
N ALA A 694 3.27 -46.62 -35.66
CA ALA A 694 4.08 -45.63 -36.34
C ALA A 694 5.11 -44.99 -35.37
N GLU A 695 6.39 -44.98 -35.77
CA GLU A 695 7.44 -44.35 -34.98
C GLU A 695 7.25 -42.82 -34.99
N PRO A 696 7.52 -42.09 -33.89
CA PRO A 696 7.49 -40.64 -33.89
C PRO A 696 8.52 -40.00 -34.84
N GLY A 697 8.16 -38.87 -35.44
CA GLY A 697 9.01 -38.05 -36.30
C GLY A 697 8.43 -37.79 -37.70
N ASP A 698 9.28 -37.24 -38.58
CA ASP A 698 8.90 -36.83 -39.93
C ASP A 698 8.52 -38.02 -40.84
N HIS A 699 7.28 -38.03 -41.33
CA HIS A 699 6.76 -38.97 -42.32
C HIS A 699 6.30 -38.25 -43.59
N VAL A 700 6.07 -39.02 -44.65
CA VAL A 700 5.59 -38.52 -45.94
C VAL A 700 4.42 -39.36 -46.43
N VAL A 701 3.31 -38.72 -46.76
CA VAL A 701 2.20 -39.34 -47.50
C VAL A 701 2.47 -39.19 -48.98
N GLY A 702 2.61 -40.30 -49.71
CA GLY A 702 2.81 -40.31 -51.15
C GLY A 702 1.59 -40.83 -51.90
N ALA A 703 1.20 -40.16 -52.98
CA ALA A 703 0.09 -40.53 -53.85
C ALA A 703 0.59 -40.80 -55.28
N GLU A 704 0.51 -42.07 -55.72
CA GLU A 704 1.04 -42.52 -57.01
C GLU A 704 -0.07 -43.09 -57.93
N PRO A 705 -0.26 -42.57 -59.15
CA PRO A 705 -1.20 -43.13 -60.14
C PRO A 705 -0.77 -44.51 -60.68
N GLU A 706 -1.72 -45.44 -60.82
CA GLU A 706 -1.44 -46.79 -61.35
C GLU A 706 -0.98 -46.80 -62.82
N ASP A 707 -1.26 -45.75 -63.59
CA ASP A 707 -0.85 -45.63 -64.99
C ASP A 707 0.60 -45.10 -65.17
N GLY A 708 1.27 -44.76 -64.07
CA GLY A 708 2.64 -44.25 -64.03
C GLY A 708 2.80 -42.78 -64.43
N SER A 709 1.71 -42.01 -64.39
CA SER A 709 1.75 -40.54 -64.44
C SER A 709 2.43 -39.97 -63.19
N GLU A 710 2.80 -38.69 -63.20
CA GLU A 710 3.46 -38.05 -62.05
C GLU A 710 2.57 -38.12 -60.79
N GLY A 711 3.17 -38.48 -59.65
CA GLY A 711 2.54 -38.49 -58.33
C GLY A 711 2.90 -37.24 -57.51
N ALA A 712 2.38 -37.16 -56.29
CA ALA A 712 2.68 -36.07 -55.36
C ALA A 712 2.90 -36.60 -53.93
N GLU A 713 3.61 -35.81 -53.13
CA GLU A 713 3.97 -36.14 -51.74
C GLU A 713 3.63 -34.96 -50.82
N ALA A 714 3.22 -35.27 -49.60
CA ALA A 714 2.93 -34.28 -48.55
C ALA A 714 3.58 -34.72 -47.22
N PRO A 715 4.18 -33.80 -46.45
CA PRO A 715 4.72 -34.12 -45.13
C PRO A 715 3.59 -34.41 -44.14
N LEU A 716 3.88 -35.31 -43.18
CA LEU A 716 3.06 -35.58 -42.00
C LEU A 716 4.01 -35.82 -40.83
N GLU A 717 3.90 -35.03 -39.76
CA GLU A 717 4.65 -35.29 -38.53
C GLU A 717 3.87 -36.29 -37.67
N ILE A 718 4.52 -37.37 -37.27
CA ILE A 718 3.96 -38.25 -36.24
C ILE A 718 4.48 -37.76 -34.90
N LEU A 719 3.58 -37.19 -34.11
CA LEU A 719 3.95 -36.62 -32.82
C LEU A 719 4.40 -37.74 -31.87
N ASP A 720 5.43 -37.44 -31.08
CA ASP A 720 5.80 -38.29 -29.96
C ASP A 720 4.69 -38.11 -28.91
N PRO A 721 3.96 -39.17 -28.52
CA PRO A 721 2.93 -39.09 -27.48
C PRO A 721 3.48 -38.77 -26.07
N GLY A 722 4.59 -38.03 -25.97
CA GLY A 722 5.51 -38.09 -24.84
C GLY A 722 6.05 -39.52 -24.71
N THR A 723 6.88 -39.78 -23.71
CA THR A 723 7.29 -41.16 -23.39
C THR A 723 6.14 -42.01 -22.80
N ASN A 724 4.94 -41.94 -23.37
CA ASN A 724 3.90 -42.96 -23.26
C ASN A 724 2.95 -42.89 -24.47
N PRO A 725 3.08 -43.79 -25.47
CA PRO A 725 2.02 -44.06 -26.42
C PRO A 725 0.73 -44.44 -25.68
N PRO A 726 -0.47 -44.07 -26.17
CA PRO A 726 -1.73 -44.58 -25.64
C PRO A 726 -1.68 -46.12 -25.62
N GLY A 727 -1.66 -46.71 -24.43
CA GLY A 727 -1.64 -48.16 -24.25
C GLY A 727 -0.32 -48.81 -23.81
N ASP A 728 0.83 -48.11 -23.75
CA ASP A 728 2.00 -48.66 -23.04
C ASP A 728 1.97 -48.21 -21.57
N CYS A 729 1.21 -48.97 -20.78
CA CYS A 729 1.01 -48.74 -19.37
C CYS A 729 2.27 -49.06 -18.52
N SER A 730 3.37 -48.35 -18.79
CA SER A 730 4.71 -48.72 -18.34
C SER A 730 5.43 -47.65 -17.52
N ASP A 731 4.94 -46.40 -17.51
CA ASP A 731 5.51 -45.29 -16.75
C ASP A 731 4.42 -44.60 -15.90
N PRO A 732 4.16 -45.09 -14.68
CA PRO A 732 3.06 -44.62 -13.85
C PRO A 732 3.36 -43.25 -13.23
N ALA A 733 2.42 -42.32 -13.36
CA ALA A 733 2.46 -40.99 -12.76
C ALA A 733 1.14 -40.65 -12.07
N ILE A 734 1.16 -39.88 -10.97
CA ILE A 734 -0.06 -39.40 -10.30
C ILE A 734 0.00 -37.91 -9.99
N THR A 735 -1.15 -37.25 -10.13
CA THR A 735 -1.43 -35.89 -9.65
C THR A 735 -2.51 -35.93 -8.57
N ALA A 736 -2.59 -34.87 -7.77
CA ALA A 736 -3.49 -34.79 -6.62
C ALA A 736 -4.00 -33.36 -6.49
N GLU A 737 -5.32 -33.17 -6.45
CA GLU A 737 -5.97 -31.87 -6.39
C GLU A 737 -7.13 -31.86 -5.37
N PRO A 738 -7.17 -30.92 -4.41
CA PRO A 738 -6.20 -29.85 -4.18
C PRO A 738 -4.88 -30.36 -3.56
N LYS A 739 -3.76 -29.65 -3.80
CA LYS A 739 -2.43 -29.98 -3.25
C LYS A 739 -2.28 -29.67 -1.75
N VAL A 740 -3.13 -28.79 -1.23
CA VAL A 740 -3.25 -28.47 0.20
C VAL A 740 -4.67 -28.79 0.64
N VAL A 741 -4.81 -29.57 1.71
CA VAL A 741 -6.10 -30.13 2.13
C VAL A 741 -6.17 -30.17 3.66
N ALA A 742 -7.36 -29.97 4.25
CA ALA A 742 -7.54 -30.15 5.69
C ALA A 742 -7.80 -31.61 6.07
N ALA A 743 -7.46 -31.99 7.31
CA ALA A 743 -7.79 -33.32 7.81
C ALA A 743 -9.32 -33.48 7.86
N GLY A 744 -9.85 -34.44 7.11
CA GLY A 744 -11.29 -34.67 6.93
C GLY A 744 -11.79 -34.40 5.51
N ASP A 745 -11.03 -33.67 4.68
CA ASP A 745 -11.42 -33.31 3.32
C ASP A 745 -10.98 -34.35 2.28
N GLU A 746 -11.61 -34.31 1.10
CA GLU A 746 -11.31 -35.19 -0.05
C GLU A 746 -10.27 -34.55 -0.98
N VAL A 747 -9.35 -35.38 -1.47
CA VAL A 747 -8.40 -35.05 -2.54
C VAL A 747 -8.70 -35.94 -3.73
N THR A 748 -8.81 -35.35 -4.91
CA THR A 748 -8.94 -36.08 -6.18
C THR A 748 -7.56 -36.51 -6.65
N ILE A 749 -7.36 -37.81 -6.84
CA ILE A 749 -6.12 -38.39 -7.37
C ILE A 749 -6.37 -38.81 -8.81
N THR A 750 -5.53 -38.31 -9.72
CA THR A 750 -5.54 -38.69 -11.14
C THR A 750 -4.24 -39.41 -11.44
N GLY A 751 -4.32 -40.63 -11.98
CA GLY A 751 -3.17 -41.42 -12.38
C GLY A 751 -3.14 -41.67 -13.88
N THR A 752 -1.95 -41.68 -14.46
CA THR A 752 -1.68 -42.00 -15.87
C THR A 752 -0.54 -43.02 -15.97
N GLY A 753 -0.47 -43.77 -17.08
CA GLY A 753 0.62 -44.71 -17.34
C GLY A 753 0.61 -45.98 -16.48
N PHE A 754 -0.49 -46.28 -15.78
CA PHE A 754 -0.64 -47.50 -14.96
C PHE A 754 -1.17 -48.69 -15.78
N PRO A 755 -0.82 -49.96 -15.45
CA PRO A 755 -1.31 -51.15 -16.17
C PRO A 755 -2.84 -51.23 -16.29
N ALA A 756 -3.35 -51.17 -17.53
CA ALA A 756 -4.79 -51.22 -17.82
C ALA A 756 -5.46 -52.48 -17.26
N GLY A 757 -6.63 -52.30 -16.64
CA GLY A 757 -7.41 -53.37 -16.03
C GLY A 757 -6.80 -53.97 -14.75
N VAL A 758 -5.72 -53.39 -14.21
CA VAL A 758 -5.16 -53.74 -12.90
C VAL A 758 -5.80 -52.87 -11.83
N ASP A 759 -6.02 -53.46 -10.65
CA ASP A 759 -6.46 -52.71 -9.48
C ASP A 759 -5.24 -52.00 -8.85
N VAL A 760 -5.32 -50.67 -8.74
CA VAL A 760 -4.33 -49.82 -8.05
C VAL A 760 -4.84 -49.53 -6.64
N THR A 761 -3.97 -49.77 -5.67
CA THR A 761 -4.19 -49.38 -4.27
C THR A 761 -3.60 -47.99 -4.06
N VAL A 762 -4.46 -46.99 -3.89
CA VAL A 762 -4.10 -45.61 -3.51
C VAL A 762 -4.14 -45.49 -2.00
N GLN A 763 -3.03 -45.10 -1.39
CA GLN A 763 -2.84 -45.06 0.06
C GLN A 763 -2.11 -43.78 0.46
N LEU A 764 -2.67 -43.04 1.42
CA LEU A 764 -1.93 -41.97 2.08
C LEU A 764 -0.90 -42.58 3.04
N GLN A 765 0.31 -42.03 3.06
CA GLN A 765 1.37 -42.42 4.00
C GLN A 765 2.15 -41.19 4.49
N ASP A 766 2.72 -41.26 5.69
CA ASP A 766 3.64 -40.23 6.14
C ASP A 766 4.99 -40.30 5.39
N THR A 767 5.85 -39.31 5.61
CA THR A 767 7.21 -39.26 5.03
C THR A 767 8.13 -40.38 5.50
N GLU A 768 7.74 -41.16 6.52
CA GLU A 768 8.44 -42.34 7.01
C GLU A 768 7.88 -43.66 6.40
N GLY A 769 6.84 -43.57 5.56
CA GLY A 769 6.16 -44.69 4.90
C GLY A 769 5.13 -45.43 5.76
N ASN A 770 4.69 -44.84 6.89
CA ASN A 770 3.59 -45.39 7.68
C ASN A 770 2.25 -45.00 7.04
N LYS A 771 1.36 -45.98 6.87
CA LYS A 771 0.05 -45.79 6.23
C LYS A 771 -0.90 -44.96 7.09
N ILE A 772 -1.56 -43.99 6.46
CA ILE A 772 -2.56 -43.08 7.03
C ILE A 772 -3.92 -43.39 6.37
N GLY A 773 -4.96 -43.63 7.16
CA GLY A 773 -6.31 -43.86 6.64
C GLY A 773 -6.55 -45.22 5.97
N GLU A 774 -7.77 -45.39 5.46
CA GLU A 774 -8.13 -46.58 4.68
C GLU A 774 -7.67 -46.42 3.22
N PRO A 775 -7.07 -47.46 2.61
CA PRO A 775 -6.71 -47.43 1.20
C PRO A 775 -7.95 -47.39 0.32
N VAL A 776 -7.84 -46.69 -0.80
CA VAL A 776 -8.83 -46.67 -1.88
C VAL A 776 -8.34 -47.58 -3.00
N HIS A 777 -9.22 -48.42 -3.52
CA HIS A 777 -8.91 -49.31 -4.64
C HIS A 777 -9.65 -48.82 -5.88
N VAL A 778 -8.90 -48.63 -6.96
CA VAL A 778 -9.43 -48.18 -8.24
C VAL A 778 -8.90 -49.08 -9.36
N THR A 779 -9.75 -49.49 -10.28
CA THR A 779 -9.34 -50.25 -11.46
C THR A 779 -8.94 -49.27 -12.55
N VAL A 780 -7.75 -49.43 -13.10
CA VAL A 780 -7.25 -48.63 -14.22
C VAL A 780 -8.09 -48.92 -15.46
N ASP A 781 -8.50 -47.87 -16.16
CA ASP A 781 -9.28 -47.97 -17.40
C ASP A 781 -8.44 -48.53 -18.57
N GLU A 782 -9.08 -48.63 -19.75
CA GLU A 782 -8.42 -49.13 -20.96
C GLU A 782 -7.41 -48.11 -21.54
N ASP A 783 -7.42 -46.86 -21.06
CA ASP A 783 -6.57 -45.74 -21.47
C ASP A 783 -5.34 -45.57 -20.54
N CYS A 784 -5.04 -46.59 -19.72
CA CYS A 784 -3.98 -46.58 -18.69
C CYS A 784 -4.14 -45.47 -17.62
N GLY A 785 -5.36 -44.96 -17.43
CA GLY A 785 -5.70 -43.88 -16.50
C GLY A 785 -6.58 -44.32 -15.34
N PHE A 786 -6.63 -43.50 -14.30
CA PHE A 786 -7.69 -43.57 -13.30
C PHE A 786 -7.91 -42.21 -12.64
N THR A 787 -9.12 -41.99 -12.14
CA THR A 787 -9.42 -40.88 -11.22
C THR A 787 -10.17 -41.42 -10.02
N THR A 788 -9.68 -41.14 -8.81
CA THR A 788 -10.36 -41.54 -7.58
C THR A 788 -10.19 -40.49 -6.49
N PRO A 789 -11.24 -40.18 -5.73
CA PRO A 789 -11.07 -39.37 -4.54
C PRO A 789 -10.52 -40.21 -3.38
N ILE A 790 -9.76 -39.57 -2.50
CA ILE A 790 -9.30 -40.12 -1.22
C ILE A 790 -9.49 -39.09 -0.11
N THR A 791 -10.13 -39.50 0.99
CA THR A 791 -10.34 -38.62 2.15
C THR A 791 -9.14 -38.68 3.08
N VAL A 792 -8.59 -37.53 3.45
CA VAL A 792 -7.59 -37.44 4.53
C VAL A 792 -8.30 -37.71 5.85
N PRO A 793 -7.91 -38.71 6.67
CA PRO A 793 -8.62 -39.03 7.90
C PRO A 793 -8.64 -37.86 8.89
N GLU A 794 -9.77 -37.67 9.56
CA GLU A 794 -9.87 -36.74 10.70
C GLU A 794 -8.79 -37.05 11.75
N GLY A 795 -8.08 -36.03 12.22
CA GLY A 795 -6.99 -36.16 13.19
C GLY A 795 -5.64 -36.61 12.61
N THR A 796 -5.48 -36.58 11.28
CA THR A 796 -4.16 -36.65 10.64
C THR A 796 -3.34 -35.43 11.04
N PRO A 797 -2.14 -35.58 11.63
CA PRO A 797 -1.32 -34.44 12.01
C PRO A 797 -0.98 -33.57 10.79
N PRO A 798 -0.88 -32.25 10.96
CA PRO A 798 -0.45 -31.37 9.89
C PRO A 798 0.97 -31.68 9.40
N GLY A 799 1.20 -31.45 8.10
CA GLY A 799 2.48 -31.68 7.45
C GLY A 799 2.35 -32.34 6.08
N VAL A 800 3.49 -32.67 5.47
CA VAL A 800 3.53 -33.34 4.17
C VAL A 800 3.22 -34.83 4.35
N ILE A 801 2.26 -35.31 3.58
CA ILE A 801 1.98 -36.74 3.41
C ILE A 801 2.17 -37.10 1.94
N ILE A 802 2.47 -38.37 1.69
CA ILE A 802 2.67 -38.90 0.35
C ILE A 802 1.42 -39.68 -0.03
N VAL A 803 0.87 -39.38 -1.21
CA VAL A 803 -0.08 -40.26 -1.88
C VAL A 803 0.75 -41.31 -2.61
N ASP A 804 0.55 -42.58 -2.26
CA ASP A 804 1.20 -43.73 -2.89
C ASP A 804 0.16 -44.51 -3.70
N ALA A 805 0.34 -44.60 -5.02
CA ALA A 805 -0.49 -45.39 -5.91
C ALA A 805 0.31 -46.61 -6.38
N GLN A 806 -0.03 -47.77 -5.82
CA GLN A 806 0.69 -49.01 -6.06
C GLN A 806 -0.22 -50.05 -6.74
N PRO A 807 0.13 -50.55 -7.94
CA PRO A 807 -0.59 -51.65 -8.59
C PRO A 807 -0.52 -52.97 -7.81
N ASP A 808 -1.64 -53.68 -7.75
CA ASP A 808 -1.77 -54.97 -7.03
C ASP A 808 -1.03 -56.13 -7.72
N ASP A 809 -0.68 -55.98 -9.00
CA ASP A 809 0.10 -56.96 -9.77
C ASP A 809 1.61 -56.88 -9.51
N GLY A 810 2.06 -55.86 -8.75
CA GLY A 810 3.45 -55.63 -8.37
C GLY A 810 4.30 -54.92 -9.43
N SER A 811 3.68 -54.28 -10.42
CA SER A 811 4.34 -53.32 -11.32
C SER A 811 4.76 -52.04 -10.58
N GLU A 812 5.53 -51.18 -11.25
CA GLU A 812 5.98 -49.91 -10.65
C GLU A 812 4.77 -49.03 -10.29
N GLY A 813 4.89 -48.25 -9.22
CA GLY A 813 3.85 -47.34 -8.74
C GLY A 813 4.34 -45.90 -8.76
N ALA A 814 3.44 -44.96 -8.49
CA ALA A 814 3.76 -43.53 -8.49
C ALA A 814 3.47 -42.90 -7.12
N GLN A 815 4.19 -41.82 -6.82
CA GLN A 815 4.02 -41.06 -5.58
C GLN A 815 3.93 -39.57 -5.87
N THR A 816 3.04 -38.86 -5.18
CA THR A 816 2.97 -37.39 -5.21
C THR A 816 2.74 -36.86 -3.80
N PRO A 817 3.42 -35.78 -3.37
CA PRO A 817 3.20 -35.19 -2.07
C PRO A 817 1.93 -34.32 -2.07
N ILE A 818 1.24 -34.31 -0.93
CA ILE A 818 0.18 -33.34 -0.60
C ILE A 818 0.42 -32.80 0.82
N VAL A 819 -0.12 -31.62 1.10
CA VAL A 819 0.02 -30.96 2.40
C VAL A 819 -1.28 -31.10 3.17
N VAL A 820 -1.21 -31.68 4.37
CA VAL A 820 -2.28 -31.59 5.35
C VAL A 820 -2.07 -30.32 6.16
N SER A 821 -2.97 -29.36 6.04
CA SER A 821 -2.99 -28.16 6.87
C SER A 821 -4.39 -27.98 7.43
N GLU A 822 -4.52 -27.78 8.74
CA GLU A 822 -5.83 -27.56 9.37
C GLU A 822 -6.46 -26.21 8.99
N GLN A 823 -5.73 -25.33 8.28
CA GLN A 823 -6.24 -24.02 7.87
C GLN A 823 -5.42 -23.39 6.73
N LEU A 824 -5.98 -23.30 5.51
CA LEU A 824 -5.53 -22.31 4.54
C LEU A 824 -6.00 -20.94 5.03
N GLY A 825 -5.14 -20.26 5.81
CA GLY A 825 -5.39 -18.94 6.37
C GLY A 825 -5.64 -18.94 7.89
N GLY A 826 -4.56 -18.81 8.66
CA GLY A 826 -4.58 -18.28 10.02
C GLY A 826 -4.85 -19.27 11.16
N GLY A 827 -3.94 -20.22 11.40
CA GLY A 827 -3.83 -20.92 12.68
C GLY A 827 -3.20 -20.03 13.77
N ASP A 828 -3.53 -20.29 15.04
CA ASP A 828 -3.19 -19.48 16.22
C ASP A 828 -1.72 -19.01 16.30
N GLY A 829 -1.49 -17.71 16.09
CA GLY A 829 -0.58 -16.91 16.94
C GLY A 829 0.90 -16.75 16.57
N ARG A 830 1.38 -17.13 15.38
CA ARG A 830 2.80 -16.92 14.98
C ARG A 830 2.91 -16.20 13.63
N ASP A 831 3.78 -15.19 13.56
CA ASP A 831 4.07 -14.41 12.35
C ASP A 831 5.10 -15.16 11.49
N LEU A 832 4.61 -16.00 10.56
CA LEU A 832 5.44 -16.75 9.64
C LEU A 832 5.63 -16.01 8.32
N THR A 833 6.87 -15.86 7.87
CA THR A 833 7.19 -15.22 6.59
C THR A 833 8.07 -16.13 5.74
N ALA A 834 7.85 -16.17 4.44
CA ALA A 834 8.71 -16.88 3.49
C ALA A 834 9.16 -15.94 2.37
N ARG A 835 10.34 -16.21 1.80
CA ARG A 835 10.86 -15.47 0.66
C ARG A 835 11.89 -16.29 -0.12
N PHE A 836 12.01 -15.98 -1.39
CA PHE A 836 13.10 -16.47 -2.23
C PHE A 836 14.29 -15.49 -2.23
N GLU A 837 15.50 -16.00 -2.44
CA GLU A 837 16.71 -15.18 -2.53
C GLU A 837 16.70 -14.30 -3.79
N LYS A 838 16.29 -14.87 -4.92
CA LYS A 838 16.13 -14.17 -6.18
C LYS A 838 14.65 -14.18 -6.58
N PRO A 839 14.06 -13.04 -6.96
CA PRO A 839 12.71 -12.99 -7.50
C PRO A 839 12.62 -13.63 -8.91
N THR A 840 13.75 -13.70 -9.63
CA THR A 840 13.87 -14.30 -10.96
C THR A 840 15.12 -15.18 -11.05
N ALA A 841 15.03 -16.38 -11.62
CA ALA A 841 16.15 -17.32 -11.79
C ALA A 841 16.18 -17.91 -13.22
N GLU A 842 17.38 -18.20 -13.74
CA GLU A 842 17.54 -18.88 -15.04
C GLU A 842 17.67 -20.41 -14.83
N GLN A 843 17.35 -21.21 -15.84
CA GLN A 843 17.65 -22.66 -15.78
C GLN A 843 19.16 -22.88 -15.55
N GLY A 844 19.49 -23.67 -14.53
CA GLY A 844 20.84 -23.95 -14.06
C GLY A 844 21.32 -23.10 -12.88
N ASP A 845 20.57 -22.06 -12.46
CA ASP A 845 20.92 -21.23 -11.31
C ASP A 845 20.69 -21.95 -9.97
N GLU A 846 21.51 -21.61 -8.97
CA GLU A 846 21.18 -21.91 -7.57
C GLU A 846 20.16 -20.90 -7.04
N GLN A 847 19.16 -21.42 -6.32
CA GLN A 847 18.09 -20.67 -5.69
C GLN A 847 17.97 -21.08 -4.21
N THR A 848 17.72 -20.10 -3.33
CA THR A 848 17.50 -20.35 -1.91
C THR A 848 16.11 -19.91 -1.48
N PHE A 849 15.39 -20.80 -0.79
CA PHE A 849 14.10 -20.55 -0.16
C PHE A 849 14.30 -20.36 1.34
N TYR A 850 13.82 -19.25 1.90
CA TYR A 850 13.88 -18.91 3.31
C TYR A 850 12.49 -18.88 3.91
N ALA A 851 12.34 -19.41 5.12
CA ALA A 851 11.16 -19.18 5.93
C ALA A 851 11.55 -18.92 7.40
N SER A 852 10.78 -18.08 8.08
CA SER A 852 11.05 -17.62 9.44
C SER A 852 9.77 -17.45 10.25
N GLY A 853 9.90 -17.46 11.58
CA GLY A 853 8.79 -17.35 12.52
C GLY A 853 8.46 -18.66 13.26
N PHE A 854 9.23 -19.73 13.00
CA PHE A 854 9.08 -21.04 13.64
C PHE A 854 9.79 -21.09 15.01
N GLU A 855 9.45 -22.05 15.87
CA GLU A 855 10.12 -22.28 17.16
C GLU A 855 11.48 -22.98 16.99
N GLU A 856 12.43 -22.72 17.90
CA GLU A 856 13.74 -23.38 17.87
C GLU A 856 13.60 -24.91 17.89
N GLY A 857 14.14 -25.57 16.85
CA GLY A 857 14.10 -27.02 16.70
C GLY A 857 12.80 -27.56 16.08
N GLU A 858 11.86 -26.69 15.70
CA GLU A 858 10.65 -27.07 14.96
C GLU A 858 11.00 -27.55 13.55
N VAL A 859 10.40 -28.66 13.13
CA VAL A 859 10.68 -29.25 11.82
C VAL A 859 9.73 -28.67 10.78
N VAL A 860 10.31 -28.00 9.78
CA VAL A 860 9.61 -27.36 8.67
C VAL A 860 9.96 -28.09 7.38
N VAL A 861 9.00 -28.20 6.48
CA VAL A 861 9.18 -28.77 5.14
C VAL A 861 8.84 -27.71 4.10
N GLY A 862 9.75 -27.48 3.15
CA GLY A 862 9.49 -26.63 1.99
C GLY A 862 8.93 -27.44 0.82
N LEU A 863 7.98 -26.90 0.08
CA LEU A 863 7.40 -27.47 -1.14
C LEU A 863 7.54 -26.46 -2.27
N ILE A 864 7.97 -26.89 -3.46
CA ILE A 864 7.98 -26.06 -4.67
C ILE A 864 6.89 -26.56 -5.61
N ASN A 865 5.92 -25.71 -5.96
CA ASN A 865 4.71 -26.05 -6.69
C ASN A 865 4.85 -25.68 -8.18
N SER A 866 5.47 -26.58 -8.93
CA SER A 866 5.62 -26.55 -10.40
C SER A 866 5.32 -27.95 -10.94
N GLU A 867 6.10 -28.94 -10.46
CA GLU A 867 5.83 -30.38 -10.43
C GLU A 867 5.97 -30.93 -8.99
N ALA A 868 5.33 -30.24 -8.03
CA ALA A 868 5.30 -30.51 -6.58
C ALA A 868 6.39 -31.48 -6.04
N PHE A 869 7.59 -30.98 -5.74
CA PHE A 869 8.60 -31.77 -5.01
C PHE A 869 8.92 -31.17 -3.65
N ALA A 870 9.02 -32.05 -2.64
CA ALA A 870 9.33 -31.65 -1.28
C ALA A 870 10.84 -31.46 -1.07
N LEU A 871 11.21 -30.35 -0.45
CA LEU A 871 12.54 -30.08 0.05
C LEU A 871 12.77 -30.88 1.34
N GLN A 872 14.03 -31.18 1.64
CA GLN A 872 14.38 -31.98 2.81
C GLN A 872 13.92 -31.29 4.11
N PRO A 873 13.29 -32.00 5.06
CA PRO A 873 12.89 -31.40 6.33
C PRO A 873 14.07 -30.74 7.05
N GLN A 874 13.88 -29.51 7.51
CA GLN A 874 14.90 -28.75 8.26
C GLN A 874 14.34 -28.35 9.62
N ALA A 875 15.17 -28.48 10.64
CA ALA A 875 14.85 -27.93 11.95
C ALA A 875 15.18 -26.44 11.97
N ALA A 876 14.25 -25.62 12.44
CA ALA A 876 14.45 -24.19 12.62
C ALA A 876 15.59 -23.92 13.61
N ASP A 877 16.41 -22.92 13.28
CA ASP A 877 17.55 -22.53 14.11
C ASP A 877 17.11 -21.79 15.39
N SER A 878 18.08 -21.30 16.18
CA SER A 878 17.79 -20.59 17.44
C SER A 878 17.02 -19.28 17.27
N ASP A 879 16.93 -18.77 16.04
CA ASP A 879 16.24 -17.55 15.68
C ASP A 879 14.94 -17.87 14.89
N GLY A 880 14.54 -19.15 14.80
CA GLY A 880 13.30 -19.58 14.17
C GLY A 880 13.33 -19.64 12.65
N ASN A 881 14.52 -19.71 12.03
CA ASN A 881 14.70 -19.68 10.59
C ASN A 881 15.02 -21.05 10.00
N VAL A 882 14.52 -21.29 8.80
CA VAL A 882 14.85 -22.43 7.95
C VAL A 882 15.23 -21.96 6.55
N GLN A 883 16.15 -22.68 5.92
CA GLN A 883 16.58 -22.39 4.56
C GLN A 883 16.85 -23.65 3.76
N TRP A 884 16.50 -23.61 2.48
CA TRP A 884 16.77 -24.68 1.52
C TRP A 884 17.42 -24.09 0.27
N THR A 885 18.51 -24.70 -0.17
CA THR A 885 19.14 -24.35 -1.46
C THR A 885 18.91 -25.50 -2.44
N PHE A 886 18.39 -25.18 -3.62
CA PHE A 886 18.18 -26.12 -4.71
C PHE A 886 18.63 -25.50 -6.04
N THR A 887 18.82 -26.34 -7.06
CA THR A 887 19.15 -25.90 -8.42
C THR A 887 17.87 -25.80 -9.23
N VAL A 888 17.70 -24.71 -9.97
CA VAL A 888 16.64 -24.58 -10.96
C VAL A 888 17.00 -25.48 -12.13
N ASP A 889 16.35 -26.63 -12.25
CA ASP A 889 16.62 -27.62 -13.29
C ASP A 889 15.42 -27.79 -14.24
N GLU A 890 15.49 -28.77 -15.13
CA GLU A 890 14.47 -29.04 -16.14
C GLU A 890 13.08 -29.40 -15.57
N ARG A 891 12.95 -29.62 -14.25
CA ARG A 891 11.66 -29.82 -13.56
C ARG A 891 10.92 -28.50 -13.28
N LEU A 892 11.55 -27.36 -13.56
CA LEU A 892 10.98 -26.03 -13.39
C LEU A 892 10.90 -25.35 -14.75
N ASP A 893 9.71 -25.38 -15.34
CA ASP A 893 9.43 -24.72 -16.61
C ASP A 893 9.56 -23.19 -16.51
N VAL A 894 9.60 -22.52 -17.66
CA VAL A 894 9.61 -21.06 -17.73
C VAL A 894 8.24 -20.55 -17.26
N GLY A 895 8.21 -19.69 -16.24
CA GLY A 895 6.96 -19.23 -15.61
C GLY A 895 7.10 -18.91 -14.12
N THR A 896 6.00 -18.54 -13.48
CA THR A 896 5.93 -18.26 -12.04
C THR A 896 5.78 -19.54 -11.23
N HIS A 897 6.55 -19.67 -10.15
CA HIS A 897 6.60 -20.83 -9.28
C HIS A 897 6.36 -20.44 -7.82
N GLU A 898 5.63 -21.27 -7.07
CA GLU A 898 5.30 -21.02 -5.67
C GLU A 898 6.11 -21.94 -4.73
N GLY A 899 6.63 -21.37 -3.64
CA GLY A 899 7.26 -22.08 -2.53
C GLY A 899 6.42 -22.00 -1.27
N ILE A 900 6.13 -23.14 -0.64
CA ILE A 900 5.32 -23.24 0.59
C ILE A 900 6.18 -23.86 1.69
N ALA A 901 6.40 -23.17 2.80
CA ALA A 901 7.06 -23.71 3.99
C ALA A 901 6.02 -24.07 5.04
N VAL A 902 5.94 -25.34 5.44
CA VAL A 902 4.89 -25.87 6.33
C VAL A 902 5.50 -26.45 7.60
N SER A 903 4.96 -26.09 8.76
CA SER A 903 5.28 -26.75 10.02
C SER A 903 4.71 -28.17 10.08
N THR A 904 5.53 -29.12 10.50
CA THR A 904 5.09 -30.52 10.77
C THR A 904 4.52 -30.73 12.17
N VAL A 905 4.49 -29.67 12.98
CA VAL A 905 4.03 -29.72 14.38
C VAL A 905 2.72 -28.96 14.54
N GLU A 906 2.67 -27.72 14.05
CA GLU A 906 1.52 -26.81 14.21
C GLU A 906 0.67 -26.70 12.93
N GLY A 907 1.21 -27.05 11.75
CA GLY A 907 0.46 -27.07 10.50
C GLY A 907 0.23 -25.74 9.81
N ASP A 908 0.80 -24.67 10.37
CA ASP A 908 0.88 -23.36 9.78
C ASP A 908 1.91 -23.33 8.63
N SER A 909 1.72 -22.41 7.70
CA SER A 909 2.57 -22.30 6.52
C SER A 909 2.83 -20.87 6.09
N ALA A 910 3.98 -20.64 5.46
CA ALA A 910 4.33 -19.39 4.80
C ALA A 910 4.64 -19.63 3.31
N THR A 911 4.16 -18.75 2.43
CA THR A 911 4.32 -18.88 0.97
C THR A 911 5.15 -17.74 0.39
N ALA A 912 5.79 -18.00 -0.75
CA ALA A 912 6.48 -17.01 -1.57
C ALA A 912 6.49 -17.46 -3.04
N THR A 913 6.75 -16.54 -3.98
CA THR A 913 6.84 -16.86 -5.42
C THR A 913 8.18 -16.43 -6.02
N PHE A 914 8.58 -17.05 -7.13
CA PHE A 914 9.71 -16.64 -7.98
C PHE A 914 9.48 -17.05 -9.44
N ASP A 915 10.07 -16.33 -10.40
CA ASP A 915 9.93 -16.62 -11.83
C ASP A 915 11.17 -17.31 -12.41
N VAL A 916 10.95 -18.26 -13.34
CA VAL A 916 12.00 -18.87 -14.17
C VAL A 916 11.96 -18.29 -15.58
N VAL A 917 13.10 -17.82 -16.08
CA VAL A 917 13.22 -17.15 -17.39
C VAL A 917 14.24 -17.82 -18.31
N THR A 918 14.07 -17.70 -19.63
CA THR A 918 15.00 -18.24 -20.64
C THR A 918 16.25 -17.37 -20.82
N GLU A 919 17.39 -18.01 -21.11
CA GLU A 919 18.69 -17.37 -21.37
C GLU A 919 18.61 -16.30 -22.48
N THR A 920 18.96 -15.04 -22.18
CA THR A 920 18.95 -13.97 -23.20
C THR A 920 20.17 -14.09 -24.11
N ALA A 921 19.97 -14.52 -25.36
CA ALA A 921 21.03 -14.50 -26.38
C ALA A 921 21.49 -13.05 -26.65
N ALA A 922 22.71 -12.72 -26.25
CA ALA A 922 23.31 -11.39 -26.48
C ALA A 922 23.36 -11.05 -27.98
N GLY A 923 22.53 -10.08 -28.38
CA GLY A 923 22.40 -9.59 -29.75
C GLY A 923 23.68 -8.96 -30.30
N ALA A 924 24.06 -9.37 -31.50
CA ALA A 924 25.13 -8.79 -32.28
C ALA A 924 24.72 -7.40 -32.83
N GLY A 925 25.23 -6.33 -32.21
CA GLY A 925 25.14 -4.95 -32.72
C GLY A 925 26.47 -4.46 -33.32
N ASP A 926 26.50 -4.27 -34.64
CA ASP A 926 27.55 -3.59 -35.39
C ASP A 926 27.37 -2.05 -35.29
N GLY A 927 28.41 -1.30 -34.92
CA GLY A 927 28.31 0.16 -34.77
C GLY A 927 29.51 0.86 -34.11
N ASP A 928 30.49 1.20 -34.93
CA ASP A 928 31.76 1.90 -34.69
C ASP A 928 31.68 3.22 -33.87
N GLY A 929 32.58 3.36 -32.87
CA GLY A 929 32.74 4.60 -32.08
C GLY A 929 33.68 4.46 -30.88
N GLY A 930 34.98 4.26 -31.12
CA GLY A 930 35.97 3.84 -30.12
C GLY A 930 36.24 4.77 -28.91
N GLY A 931 36.39 4.13 -27.75
CA GLY A 931 36.91 4.71 -26.51
C GLY A 931 37.39 3.65 -25.50
N LEU A 932 38.69 3.33 -25.56
CA LEU A 932 39.55 2.73 -24.51
C LEU A 932 39.32 1.27 -24.07
N ALA A 933 40.39 0.48 -24.17
CA ALA A 933 40.46 -0.91 -23.70
C ALA A 933 40.55 -1.00 -22.17
N SER A 934 39.54 -1.63 -21.55
CA SER A 934 39.62 -2.19 -20.20
C SER A 934 39.96 -3.67 -20.31
N THR A 935 41.19 -4.05 -19.98
CA THR A 935 41.57 -5.44 -19.74
C THR A 935 41.10 -5.84 -18.34
N GLY A 936 39.90 -6.42 -18.24
CA GLY A 936 39.39 -7.05 -17.04
C GLY A 936 40.09 -8.38 -16.78
N ALA A 937 41.15 -8.34 -15.97
CA ALA A 937 41.76 -9.53 -15.41
C ALA A 937 40.79 -10.20 -14.43
N ASN A 938 40.57 -11.49 -14.65
CA ASN A 938 40.08 -12.52 -13.73
C ASN A 938 40.04 -12.09 -12.24
N VAL A 939 38.83 -11.79 -11.71
CA VAL A 939 38.60 -11.39 -10.31
C VAL A 939 38.10 -12.55 -9.42
N THR A 940 38.17 -13.80 -9.89
CA THR A 940 37.82 -14.99 -9.09
C THR A 940 38.76 -15.26 -7.91
N ALA A 941 39.75 -14.41 -7.65
CA ALA A 941 40.71 -14.56 -6.54
C ALA A 941 40.63 -13.50 -5.42
N LEU A 942 39.67 -12.56 -5.45
CA LEU A 942 39.58 -11.50 -4.41
C LEU A 942 38.32 -11.52 -3.53
N ILE A 943 37.27 -12.27 -3.88
CA ILE A 943 36.03 -12.32 -3.06
C ILE A 943 36.14 -13.36 -1.93
N ALA A 944 37.03 -14.34 -2.04
CA ALA A 944 37.29 -15.33 -0.97
C ALA A 944 38.05 -14.78 0.25
N ALA A 945 38.52 -13.52 0.24
CA ALA A 945 39.29 -12.93 1.34
C ALA A 945 38.51 -11.93 2.22
N THR A 946 37.35 -11.45 1.77
CA THR A 946 36.56 -10.43 2.49
C THR A 946 35.47 -11.02 3.38
N VAL A 947 34.92 -12.19 3.04
CA VAL A 947 33.89 -12.87 3.86
C VAL A 947 34.50 -13.54 5.12
N LEU A 948 35.80 -13.85 5.10
CA LEU A 948 36.51 -14.46 6.24
C LEU A 948 36.95 -13.45 7.32
N LEU A 949 36.77 -12.14 7.10
CA LEU A 949 37.10 -11.09 8.10
C LEU A 949 35.90 -10.54 8.87
N LEU A 950 34.66 -10.77 8.42
CA LEU A 950 33.45 -10.37 9.15
C LEU A 950 33.02 -11.45 10.18
N GLY A 951 33.26 -12.73 9.90
CA GLY A 951 33.00 -13.82 10.87
C GLY A 951 33.89 -13.79 12.13
N ALA A 952 35.05 -13.13 12.08
CA ALA A 952 35.94 -13.00 13.25
C ALA A 952 35.58 -11.82 14.18
N GLY A 953 34.81 -10.83 13.70
CA GLY A 953 34.39 -9.66 14.47
C GLY A 953 33.29 -9.99 15.49
N ALA A 954 32.26 -10.73 15.07
CA ALA A 954 31.14 -11.11 15.92
C ALA A 954 31.56 -12.03 17.09
N VAL A 955 32.51 -12.94 16.87
CA VAL A 955 33.01 -13.88 17.89
C VAL A 955 33.87 -13.18 18.95
N MET A 956 34.55 -12.06 18.64
CA MET A 956 35.31 -11.29 19.64
C MET A 956 34.45 -10.32 20.48
N ILE A 957 33.28 -9.90 19.99
CA ILE A 957 32.34 -9.06 20.75
C ILE A 957 31.53 -9.91 21.75
N LYS A 958 31.08 -11.10 21.37
CA LYS A 958 30.37 -12.04 22.26
C LYS A 958 31.26 -12.47 23.45
N ARG A 959 32.55 -12.73 23.20
CA ARG A 959 33.52 -13.15 24.24
C ARG A 959 33.93 -12.03 25.21
N ARG A 960 33.81 -10.74 24.83
CA ARG A 960 34.06 -9.60 25.75
C ARG A 960 32.87 -9.35 26.70
N ARG A 961 31.64 -9.60 26.26
CA ARG A 961 30.41 -9.43 27.05
C ARG A 961 30.30 -10.50 28.15
N GLU A 962 30.66 -11.75 27.84
CA GLU A 962 30.67 -12.88 28.79
C GLU A 962 31.78 -12.75 29.87
N ILE A 963 32.98 -12.28 29.51
CA ILE A 963 34.07 -12.06 30.49
C ILE A 963 33.76 -10.89 31.43
N SER A 964 33.02 -9.88 30.96
CA SER A 964 32.65 -8.70 31.76
C SER A 964 31.53 -9.01 32.76
N GLN A 965 30.56 -9.86 32.39
CA GLN A 965 29.52 -10.35 33.30
C GLN A 965 30.05 -11.36 34.34
N ALA A 966 31.04 -12.19 33.97
CA ALA A 966 31.73 -13.07 34.92
C ALA A 966 32.59 -12.30 35.94
N PHE A 967 33.20 -11.18 35.54
CA PHE A 967 34.00 -10.33 36.44
C PHE A 967 33.12 -9.52 37.41
N ALA A 968 31.96 -9.03 36.97
CA ALA A 968 31.00 -8.33 37.83
C ALA A 968 30.36 -9.26 38.88
N THR A 969 30.06 -10.51 38.51
CA THR A 969 29.51 -11.53 39.41
C THR A 969 30.54 -12.04 40.43
N ALA A 970 31.83 -12.08 40.07
CA ALA A 970 32.91 -12.46 40.98
C ALA A 970 33.28 -11.33 41.98
N MET A 971 33.10 -10.06 41.61
CA MET A 971 33.42 -8.91 42.46
C MET A 971 32.30 -8.59 43.48
N GLY A 972 31.03 -8.91 43.16
CA GLY A 972 29.90 -8.78 44.08
C GLY A 972 29.83 -9.82 45.22
N ARG A 973 30.58 -10.93 45.11
CA ARG A 973 30.64 -11.99 46.14
C ARG A 973 31.83 -11.87 47.11
N MET A 974 32.72 -10.88 46.97
CA MET A 974 33.90 -10.73 47.84
C MET A 974 33.73 -9.75 49.02
N THR A 975 32.57 -9.11 49.19
CA THR A 975 32.41 -8.04 50.19
C THR A 975 31.77 -8.45 51.52
N ASP A 976 31.45 -9.74 51.72
CA ASP A 976 30.62 -10.18 52.86
C ASP A 976 31.22 -11.30 53.72
N ASP A 977 32.54 -11.30 53.95
CA ASP A 977 33.14 -12.13 55.01
C ASP A 977 34.25 -11.40 55.79
N LYS A 978 33.86 -10.83 56.94
CA LYS A 978 34.77 -10.43 58.02
C LYS A 978 34.43 -11.28 59.25
N PRO A 979 35.31 -12.19 59.71
CA PRO A 979 35.14 -12.81 61.01
C PRO A 979 35.74 -11.93 62.12
N ALA A 980 35.07 -11.99 63.26
CA ALA A 980 35.36 -11.29 64.50
C ALA A 980 36.78 -11.53 65.06
N VAL A 981 37.45 -10.44 65.45
CA VAL A 981 38.15 -10.23 66.75
C VAL A 981 38.14 -8.74 67.06
#